data_AF-A0A2E8VAT4-F1
#
_entry.id   AF-A0A2E8VAT4-F1
#
_cell.length_a   1.000
_cell.length_b   1.000
_cell.length_c   1.000
_cell.angle_alpha   90.00
_cell.angle_beta   90.00
_cell.angle_gamma   90.00
#
_symmetry.space_group_name_H-M   'P 1'
#
loop_
_entity.id
_entity.type
_entity.pdbx_description
1 polymer ?
#
loop_
_entity_poly.entity_id
_entity_poly.type
_entity_poly.pdbx_seq_one_letter_code
_entity_poly.pdbx_strand_id
1 'polypeptide(L)'
;MRQIFKCFTPIIFLVSSNLVFSLSWNQKIIQDDSIKVEKFINHVKTLNYISRKNASDPYFLDLTYKYSDSILLIDPENEFASNTKINIDLTRSTIENNVINKFKLFEFYSGIPNYYGFVDDPIEYAYDEAIEKLIKTRYIKLHNGPLSDANITSILMRENCGDEMFEIVNQTLVLNTNHHILQKDELIEVFGAEKTDQIINGKFNDDDAKRLAKELNLERVGVFKVNDLDVINNEIWFVQINFSTFLEKEFTEAIFEKGVSIDKREISFLNLLGSLALNLFLAFYLYLILINIQYQLSIENKTNPFKKLILSIFYGFKSASGQILASLPWMKSIRELYPVNFTKRYIYYLIAPTILSVLMIFITSFLVPNPEVHFLEPNVIIWFVSSILLISFAPLIINLFIINRLNIDGFHTKYGYQEFIAVSLFATQIPFIIFYYIKYGLPDFRGILFEGDGGYFQLTVNSFLVSIILGNAFYEYSSKRKSKFNNNQALISLVIGIVAIIYVNGLLVLGVDKNSMFIFGTSFLILCLIVNNYLEKTYTNKEKENLKRLENNNKDNWDFVEKVIDVKNQIFNSILTTENNDLNIYVINANQGIGKTRALNQVKKEFLKNNWYWFYGDCDEIQSDSSVTFEPILQAFGSLLNKEKLSDRSEEIDSITSKIVNTAIDSTIGINPISEFKKNSESTIKNICLEITEKLNSLNQKIVITIEDLHWIDSESFAFLKELIKTINRFDSLRKNTSFILTVRSNFNNDRGVNYEK
;
A
#
# COMPACT_ATOMS: atom_id res chain seq x y z
N MET A 1 6.86 -19.52 -24.60
CA MET A 1 8.11 -20.08 -24.03
C MET A 1 9.40 -19.50 -24.62
N ARG A 2 9.65 -19.52 -25.94
CA ARG A 2 10.88 -18.92 -26.55
C ARG A 2 11.04 -17.40 -26.37
N GLN A 3 9.95 -16.67 -26.09
CA GLN A 3 9.97 -15.24 -25.74
C GLN A 3 10.14 -14.97 -24.23
N ILE A 4 9.80 -15.94 -23.38
CA ILE A 4 9.95 -15.85 -21.92
C ILE A 4 11.42 -16.05 -21.54
N PHE A 5 12.11 -16.99 -22.22
CA PHE A 5 13.54 -17.25 -22.03
C PHE A 5 14.46 -16.08 -22.46
N LYS A 6 13.97 -15.16 -23.31
CA LYS A 6 14.71 -13.95 -23.72
C LYS A 6 14.48 -12.74 -22.80
N CYS A 7 13.54 -12.84 -21.86
CA CYS A 7 13.28 -11.80 -20.86
C CYS A 7 14.24 -11.87 -19.66
N PHE A 8 14.87 -13.02 -19.39
CA PHE A 8 15.76 -13.23 -18.24
C PHE A 8 17.26 -13.05 -18.54
N THR A 9 17.66 -12.99 -19.81
CA THR A 9 19.07 -12.84 -20.20
C THR A 9 19.72 -11.49 -19.83
N PRO A 10 19.02 -10.33 -19.78
CA PRO A 10 19.63 -9.09 -19.29
C PRO A 10 19.78 -9.06 -17.76
N ILE A 11 18.93 -9.80 -17.04
CA ILE A 11 18.92 -9.90 -15.57
C ILE A 11 20.08 -10.80 -15.11
N ILE A 12 20.37 -11.87 -15.83
CA ILE A 12 21.54 -12.74 -15.58
C ILE A 12 22.86 -12.00 -15.83
N PHE A 13 22.91 -11.05 -16.76
CA PHE A 13 24.11 -10.25 -17.04
C PHE A 13 24.40 -9.19 -15.95
N LEU A 14 23.36 -8.68 -15.28
CA LEU A 14 23.45 -7.77 -14.14
C LEU A 14 23.87 -8.49 -12.84
N VAL A 15 23.52 -9.76 -12.68
CA VAL A 15 23.98 -10.59 -11.55
C VAL A 15 25.48 -10.94 -11.69
N SER A 16 26.00 -11.04 -12.91
CA SER A 16 27.43 -11.30 -13.15
C SER A 16 28.37 -10.09 -12.98
N SER A 17 27.85 -8.86 -12.92
CA SER A 17 28.70 -7.65 -12.74
C SER A 17 28.98 -7.30 -11.26
N ASN A 18 28.37 -8.01 -10.31
CA ASN A 18 28.60 -7.81 -8.86
C ASN A 18 29.77 -8.63 -8.28
N LEU A 19 30.53 -9.33 -9.14
CA LEU A 19 31.58 -10.27 -8.72
C LEU A 19 33.02 -9.74 -8.86
N VAL A 20 33.24 -8.44 -9.18
CA VAL A 20 34.57 -7.94 -9.59
C VAL A 20 35.11 -6.76 -8.75
N PHE A 21 34.42 -6.25 -7.73
CA PHE A 21 34.98 -5.16 -6.89
C PHE A 21 34.90 -5.45 -5.39
N SER A 22 35.77 -6.35 -4.91
CA SER A 22 36.18 -6.37 -3.50
C SER A 22 37.60 -6.93 -3.39
N LEU A 23 38.58 -6.12 -3.78
CA LEU A 23 39.98 -6.38 -3.45
C LEU A 23 40.59 -5.06 -2.98
N SER A 24 41.50 -5.19 -2.00
CA SER A 24 42.36 -4.17 -1.42
C SER A 24 41.72 -3.45 -0.19
N TRP A 25 42.27 -3.38 1.04
CA TRP A 25 43.60 -3.61 1.65
C TRP A 25 43.43 -4.12 3.09
N ASN A 26 44.46 -4.80 3.63
CA ASN A 26 44.96 -4.46 4.97
C ASN A 26 46.37 -5.01 5.21
N GLN A 27 47.27 -4.12 5.64
CA GLN A 27 48.56 -4.44 6.25
C GLN A 27 48.65 -3.72 7.62
N LYS A 28 48.73 -4.54 8.68
CA LYS A 28 49.66 -4.46 9.83
C LYS A 28 49.42 -3.42 10.94
N ILE A 29 48.84 -3.82 12.09
CA ILE A 29 49.07 -3.23 13.44
C ILE A 29 48.91 -4.29 14.57
N ILE A 30 49.93 -5.11 14.83
CA ILE A 30 49.86 -6.29 15.73
C ILE A 30 49.66 -5.96 17.24
N GLN A 31 49.85 -4.71 17.67
CA GLN A 31 49.76 -4.35 19.11
C GLN A 31 48.39 -3.76 19.51
N ASP A 32 47.63 -3.24 18.55
CA ASP A 32 46.26 -2.72 18.69
C ASP A 32 45.22 -3.85 18.60
N ASP A 33 45.60 -4.92 17.88
CA ASP A 33 44.78 -6.10 17.61
C ASP A 33 44.37 -6.87 18.89
N SER A 34 45.21 -6.95 19.92
CA SER A 34 44.88 -7.65 21.17
C SER A 34 43.82 -6.92 22.01
N ILE A 35 43.93 -5.59 22.15
CA ILE A 35 42.95 -4.76 22.88
C ILE A 35 41.61 -4.79 22.13
N LYS A 36 41.67 -4.77 20.80
CA LYS A 36 40.51 -4.88 19.93
C LYS A 36 39.82 -6.25 20.04
N VAL A 37 40.59 -7.35 20.13
CA VAL A 37 40.05 -8.69 20.38
C VAL A 37 39.36 -8.76 21.74
N GLU A 38 39.97 -8.24 22.81
CA GLU A 38 39.34 -8.22 24.14
C GLU A 38 38.03 -7.41 24.15
N LYS A 39 38.03 -6.24 23.50
CA LYS A 39 36.82 -5.44 23.31
C LYS A 39 35.74 -6.20 22.54
N PHE A 40 36.08 -6.88 21.44
CA PHE A 40 35.13 -7.69 20.68
C PHE A 40 34.62 -8.90 21.48
N ILE A 41 35.45 -9.51 22.33
CA ILE A 41 35.02 -10.57 23.25
C ILE A 41 33.96 -10.02 24.22
N ASN A 42 34.13 -8.79 24.73
CA ASN A 42 33.11 -8.13 25.55
C ASN A 42 31.81 -7.94 24.76
N HIS A 43 31.88 -7.39 23.54
CA HIS A 43 30.72 -7.22 22.66
C HIS A 43 29.98 -8.53 22.39
N VAL A 44 30.71 -9.61 22.13
CA VAL A 44 30.15 -10.96 21.92
C VAL A 44 29.41 -11.44 23.17
N LYS A 45 29.99 -11.27 24.37
CA LYS A 45 29.32 -11.64 25.64
C LYS A 45 28.06 -10.82 25.86
N THR A 46 28.12 -9.51 25.63
CA THR A 46 26.99 -8.58 25.74
C THR A 46 25.86 -8.99 24.79
N LEU A 47 26.15 -9.09 23.49
CA LEU A 47 25.14 -9.41 22.47
C LEU A 47 24.52 -10.81 22.67
N ASN A 48 25.31 -11.80 23.10
CA ASN A 48 24.80 -13.13 23.42
C ASN A 48 23.91 -13.14 24.68
N TYR A 49 24.21 -12.28 25.67
CA TYR A 49 23.31 -12.08 26.81
C TYR A 49 21.99 -11.44 26.38
N ILE A 50 22.06 -10.36 25.60
CA ILE A 50 20.89 -9.63 25.11
C ILE A 50 20.01 -10.54 24.24
N SER A 51 20.61 -11.30 23.32
CA SER A 51 19.87 -12.23 22.46
C SER A 51 19.08 -13.23 23.31
N ARG A 52 19.72 -13.89 24.28
CA ARG A 52 19.06 -14.88 25.16
C ARG A 52 17.96 -14.28 26.02
N LYS A 53 18.11 -13.05 26.49
CA LYS A 53 17.06 -12.34 27.24
C LYS A 53 15.86 -11.96 26.36
N ASN A 54 16.08 -11.78 25.07
CA ASN A 54 15.06 -11.48 24.08
C ASN A 54 14.70 -12.72 23.23
N ALA A 55 14.46 -13.86 23.88
CA ALA A 55 14.01 -15.11 23.23
C ALA A 55 14.92 -15.61 22.08
N SER A 56 16.23 -15.37 22.19
CA SER A 56 17.21 -15.64 21.15
C SER A 56 16.95 -14.88 19.84
N ASP A 57 16.60 -13.59 19.93
CA ASP A 57 16.31 -12.76 18.75
C ASP A 57 17.43 -12.82 17.69
N PRO A 58 17.08 -13.12 16.42
CA PRO A 58 18.06 -13.27 15.33
C PRO A 58 18.95 -12.05 15.09
N TYR A 59 18.46 -10.83 15.30
CA TYR A 59 19.23 -9.60 15.08
C TYR A 59 20.48 -9.57 15.96
N PHE A 60 20.34 -9.87 17.25
CA PHE A 60 21.48 -9.89 18.18
C PHE A 60 22.38 -11.11 17.95
N LEU A 61 21.83 -12.25 17.54
CA LEU A 61 22.62 -13.42 17.15
C LEU A 61 23.50 -13.12 15.92
N ASP A 62 22.96 -12.42 14.92
CA ASP A 62 23.71 -12.00 13.72
C ASP A 62 24.85 -11.05 14.07
N LEU A 63 24.61 -10.07 14.95
CA LEU A 63 25.67 -9.20 15.48
C LEU A 63 26.73 -10.00 16.24
N THR A 64 26.32 -10.93 17.10
CA THR A 64 27.24 -11.79 17.87
C THR A 64 28.11 -12.62 16.94
N TYR A 65 27.52 -13.17 15.89
CA TYR A 65 28.23 -13.94 14.85
C TYR A 65 29.22 -13.05 14.09
N LYS A 66 28.82 -11.83 13.68
CA LYS A 66 29.67 -10.86 12.99
C LYS A 66 30.87 -10.42 13.81
N TYR A 67 30.70 -10.16 15.11
CA TYR A 67 31.84 -9.84 15.99
C TYR A 67 32.74 -11.06 16.23
N SER A 68 32.17 -12.27 16.27
CA SER A 68 32.97 -13.51 16.34
C SER A 68 33.81 -13.71 15.07
N ASP A 69 33.25 -13.44 13.89
CA ASP A 69 34.02 -13.40 12.63
C ASP A 69 35.12 -12.33 12.67
N SER A 70 34.82 -11.16 13.21
CA SER A 70 35.80 -10.07 13.34
C SER A 70 36.96 -10.44 14.27
N ILE A 71 36.71 -11.23 15.33
CA ILE A 71 37.77 -11.80 16.17
C ILE A 71 38.60 -12.79 15.36
N LEU A 72 37.98 -13.75 14.66
CA LEU A 72 38.68 -14.78 13.88
C LEU A 72 39.48 -14.23 12.69
N LEU A 73 39.10 -13.06 12.17
CA LEU A 73 39.89 -12.35 11.15
C LEU A 73 41.21 -11.79 11.72
N ILE A 74 41.25 -11.48 13.03
CA ILE A 74 42.42 -10.93 13.73
C ILE A 74 43.23 -12.07 14.38
N ASP A 75 42.55 -13.00 15.04
CA ASP A 75 43.09 -14.16 15.74
C ASP A 75 42.36 -15.44 15.28
N PRO A 76 42.82 -16.09 14.20
CA PRO A 76 42.15 -17.25 13.60
C PRO A 76 42.08 -18.49 14.52
N GLU A 77 42.94 -18.59 15.53
CA GLU A 77 42.97 -19.72 16.48
C GLU A 77 42.16 -19.44 17.75
N ASN A 78 41.40 -18.33 17.79
CA ASN A 78 40.62 -17.96 18.97
C ASN A 78 39.51 -18.98 19.29
N GLU A 79 39.73 -19.76 20.35
CA GLU A 79 38.80 -20.83 20.76
C GLU A 79 37.44 -20.28 21.21
N PHE A 80 37.43 -19.11 21.89
CA PHE A 80 36.20 -18.47 22.35
C PHE A 80 35.29 -18.08 21.18
N ALA A 81 35.82 -17.43 20.15
CA ALA A 81 35.05 -17.03 18.98
C ALA A 81 34.56 -18.25 18.18
N SER A 82 35.41 -19.26 18.00
CA SER A 82 35.05 -20.51 17.30
C SER A 82 33.92 -21.26 18.02
N ASN A 83 34.06 -21.47 19.34
CA ASN A 83 33.04 -22.14 20.17
C ASN A 83 31.74 -21.32 20.22
N THR A 84 31.84 -19.98 20.24
CA THR A 84 30.66 -19.11 20.22
C THR A 84 29.88 -19.25 18.91
N LYS A 85 30.53 -19.29 17.75
CA LYS A 85 29.86 -19.52 16.47
C LYS A 85 29.14 -20.87 16.43
N ILE A 86 29.80 -21.94 16.89
CA ILE A 86 29.19 -23.27 16.99
C ILE A 86 27.92 -23.22 17.86
N ASN A 87 27.99 -22.56 19.01
CA ASN A 87 26.84 -22.38 19.90
C ASN A 87 25.71 -21.55 19.26
N ILE A 88 26.04 -20.51 18.49
CA ILE A 88 25.05 -19.71 17.78
C ILE A 88 24.37 -20.54 16.69
N ASP A 89 25.10 -21.35 15.93
CA ASP A 89 24.53 -22.21 14.89
C ASP A 89 23.64 -23.31 15.48
N LEU A 90 24.03 -23.88 16.63
CA LEU A 90 23.16 -24.76 17.42
C LEU A 90 21.90 -24.03 17.92
N THR A 91 22.03 -22.78 18.37
CA THR A 91 20.89 -21.98 18.80
C THR A 91 19.95 -21.71 17.63
N ARG A 92 20.48 -21.26 16.48
CA ARG A 92 19.72 -20.99 15.24
C ARG A 92 18.96 -22.23 14.76
N SER A 93 19.60 -23.40 14.76
CA SER A 93 18.92 -24.65 14.39
C SER A 93 17.82 -25.04 15.39
N THR A 94 18.00 -24.74 16.68
CA THR A 94 17.00 -25.02 17.71
C THR A 94 15.78 -24.10 17.59
N ILE A 95 16.00 -22.81 17.34
CA ILE A 95 14.94 -21.80 17.25
C ILE A 95 14.41 -21.61 15.83
N GLU A 96 14.85 -22.43 14.86
CA GLU A 96 14.55 -22.24 13.44
C GLU A 96 13.04 -22.09 13.19
N ASN A 97 12.24 -22.82 13.96
CA ASN A 97 10.79 -22.88 13.88
C ASN A 97 10.08 -22.05 14.95
N ASN A 98 10.79 -21.23 15.72
CA ASN A 98 10.16 -20.32 16.67
C ASN A 98 9.57 -19.10 15.95
N VAL A 99 8.49 -18.54 16.51
CA VAL A 99 7.82 -17.36 15.96
C VAL A 99 8.81 -16.19 15.75
N ILE A 100 9.63 -15.87 16.76
CA ILE A 100 10.60 -14.76 16.68
C ILE A 100 11.57 -14.89 15.50
N ASN A 101 11.90 -16.13 15.11
CA ASN A 101 12.79 -16.41 13.99
C ASN A 101 12.06 -16.44 12.64
N LYS A 102 10.80 -16.92 12.60
CA LYS A 102 10.01 -16.98 11.36
C LYS A 102 9.41 -15.65 10.93
N PHE A 103 9.25 -14.69 11.84
CA PHE A 103 8.60 -13.41 11.57
C PHE A 103 9.55 -12.23 11.89
N LYS A 104 10.23 -11.66 10.88
CA LYS A 104 11.30 -10.64 11.09
C LYS A 104 10.90 -9.41 11.92
N LEU A 105 9.65 -8.97 11.77
CA LEU A 105 9.09 -7.78 12.43
C LEU A 105 8.19 -8.16 13.62
N PHE A 106 8.33 -9.37 14.16
CA PHE A 106 7.47 -9.90 15.22
C PHE A 106 7.37 -8.99 16.44
N GLU A 107 8.51 -8.44 16.90
CA GLU A 107 8.57 -7.57 18.09
C GLU A 107 7.63 -6.35 18.01
N PHE A 108 7.40 -5.82 16.80
CA PHE A 108 6.56 -4.63 16.59
C PHE A 108 5.07 -4.88 16.75
N TYR A 109 4.63 -6.15 16.73
CA TYR A 109 3.22 -6.47 16.95
C TYR A 109 2.80 -6.24 18.40
N SER A 110 3.75 -6.23 19.35
CA SER A 110 3.51 -5.89 20.76
C SER A 110 3.75 -4.41 21.07
N GLY A 111 4.06 -3.61 20.05
CA GLY A 111 4.49 -2.21 20.19
C GLY A 111 5.97 -2.03 19.87
N ILE A 112 6.47 -0.80 20.01
CA ILE A 112 7.89 -0.50 19.82
C ILE A 112 8.66 -1.10 21.02
N PRO A 113 9.76 -1.84 20.80
CA PRO A 113 10.56 -2.38 21.89
C PRO A 113 11.06 -1.28 22.86
N ASN A 114 10.96 -1.53 24.16
CA ASN A 114 11.32 -0.55 25.20
C ASN A 114 12.82 -0.22 25.22
N TYR A 115 13.67 -1.09 24.69
CA TYR A 115 15.11 -0.88 24.56
C TYR A 115 15.49 0.02 23.36
N TYR A 116 14.53 0.67 22.69
CA TYR A 116 14.82 1.67 21.65
C TYR A 116 14.74 3.09 22.20
N GLY A 117 15.87 3.79 22.24
CA GLY A 117 15.97 5.18 22.67
C GLY A 117 15.81 6.16 21.50
N PHE A 118 14.80 7.03 21.55
CA PHE A 118 14.48 7.96 20.45
C PHE A 118 14.73 9.43 20.76
N VAL A 119 14.72 9.83 22.02
CA VAL A 119 14.73 11.24 22.44
C VAL A 119 15.96 11.54 23.28
N ASP A 120 16.03 10.96 24.47
CA ASP A 120 17.10 11.20 25.45
C ASP A 120 18.36 10.39 25.12
N ASP A 121 19.41 10.56 25.92
CA ASP A 121 20.63 9.79 25.72
C ASP A 121 20.35 8.30 25.89
N PRO A 122 20.80 7.42 24.96
CA PRO A 122 20.52 5.99 25.03
C PRO A 122 20.95 5.34 26.34
N ILE A 123 22.04 5.82 26.95
CA ILE A 123 22.51 5.31 28.24
C ILE A 123 21.51 5.56 29.38
N GLU A 124 20.75 6.66 29.32
CA GLU A 124 19.69 6.98 30.28
C GLU A 124 18.56 5.94 30.21
N TYR A 125 18.07 5.64 29.00
CA TYR A 125 17.08 4.56 28.79
C TYR A 125 17.59 3.20 29.32
N ALA A 126 18.88 2.90 29.13
CA ALA A 126 19.46 1.66 29.64
C ALA A 126 19.46 1.64 31.18
N TYR A 127 19.81 2.75 31.84
CA TYR A 127 19.79 2.84 33.30
C TYR A 127 18.37 2.84 33.86
N ASP A 128 17.43 3.54 33.24
CA ASP A 128 16.02 3.53 33.64
C ASP A 128 15.45 2.12 33.60
N GLU A 129 15.71 1.36 32.52
CA GLU A 129 15.29 -0.04 32.42
C GLU A 129 15.93 -0.89 33.54
N ALA A 130 17.23 -0.69 33.83
CA ALA A 130 17.94 -1.44 34.87
C ALA A 130 17.41 -1.12 36.28
N ILE A 131 17.18 0.17 36.57
CA ILE A 131 16.65 0.67 37.84
C ILE A 131 15.22 0.17 38.04
N GLU A 132 14.35 0.33 37.03
CA GLU A 132 12.95 -0.09 37.11
C GLU A 132 12.83 -1.58 37.45
N LYS A 133 13.67 -2.43 36.83
CA LYS A 133 13.74 -3.85 37.16
C LYS A 133 14.25 -4.06 38.59
N LEU A 134 15.36 -3.41 38.96
CA LEU A 134 15.99 -3.62 40.27
C LEU A 134 15.06 -3.25 41.43
N ILE A 135 14.43 -2.09 41.36
CA ILE A 135 13.60 -1.58 42.46
C ILE A 135 12.31 -2.39 42.63
N LYS A 136 11.80 -3.01 41.56
CA LYS A 136 10.63 -3.91 41.59
C LYS A 136 11.00 -5.32 42.09
N THR A 137 12.27 -5.69 42.04
CA THR A 137 12.75 -7.00 42.52
C THR A 137 12.59 -7.11 44.03
N ARG A 138 12.18 -8.30 44.49
CA ARG A 138 12.04 -8.59 45.93
C ARG A 138 13.39 -8.98 46.51
N TYR A 139 13.85 -8.24 47.52
CA TYR A 139 15.06 -8.58 48.27
C TYR A 139 14.72 -9.12 49.66
N ILE A 140 14.39 -10.40 49.72
CA ILE A 140 13.86 -11.08 50.93
C ILE A 140 14.79 -10.92 52.16
N LYS A 141 16.11 -10.80 51.94
CA LYS A 141 17.09 -10.57 53.02
C LYS A 141 16.88 -9.22 53.72
N LEU A 142 16.29 -8.24 53.05
CA LEU A 142 16.03 -6.89 53.55
C LEU A 142 14.56 -6.68 53.91
N HIS A 143 13.64 -6.96 52.99
CA HIS A 143 12.22 -6.64 53.12
C HIS A 143 11.38 -7.64 52.32
N ASN A 144 10.18 -7.97 52.83
CA ASN A 144 9.24 -8.85 52.14
C ASN A 144 8.31 -8.06 51.20
N GLY A 145 8.92 -7.40 50.20
CA GLY A 145 8.25 -6.61 49.17
C GLY A 145 9.28 -6.10 48.14
N PRO A 146 8.86 -5.23 47.22
CA PRO A 146 9.77 -4.54 46.30
C PRO A 146 10.93 -3.88 47.05
N LEU A 147 12.10 -3.82 46.42
CA LEU A 147 13.26 -3.10 46.97
C LEU A 147 12.93 -1.62 47.15
N SER A 148 12.17 -1.00 46.23
CA SER A 148 11.72 0.39 46.33
C SER A 148 11.08 0.74 47.68
N ASP A 149 10.41 -0.21 48.31
CA ASP A 149 9.62 0.05 49.51
C ASP A 149 10.46 -0.05 50.79
N ALA A 150 11.70 -0.55 50.70
CA ALA A 150 12.58 -0.71 51.85
C ALA A 150 13.03 0.65 52.37
N ASN A 151 12.68 0.93 53.62
CA ASN A 151 13.10 2.15 54.31
C ASN A 151 14.46 1.93 54.99
N ILE A 152 15.54 2.10 54.23
CA ILE A 152 16.92 2.01 54.73
C ILE A 152 17.78 3.15 54.20
N THR A 153 18.82 3.49 54.95
CA THR A 153 19.86 4.38 54.49
C THR A 153 20.79 3.65 53.53
N SER A 154 21.04 4.25 52.37
CA SER A 154 21.88 3.66 51.32
C SER A 154 22.88 4.68 50.78
N ILE A 155 23.98 4.17 50.22
CA ILE A 155 24.91 4.96 49.44
C ILE A 155 24.82 4.56 47.96
N LEU A 156 25.12 5.49 47.08
CA LEU A 156 25.30 5.23 45.66
C LEU A 156 26.78 5.32 45.30
N MET A 157 27.28 4.33 44.59
CA MET A 157 28.66 4.24 44.12
C MET A 157 28.67 4.04 42.61
N ARG A 158 29.64 4.65 41.93
CA ARG A 158 29.92 4.41 40.52
C ARG A 158 31.16 3.58 40.35
N GLU A 159 31.05 2.62 39.45
CA GLU A 159 32.19 1.93 38.86
C GLU A 159 32.62 2.70 37.61
N ASN A 160 32.26 2.25 36.41
CA ASN A 160 32.66 2.90 35.15
C ASN A 160 31.68 3.99 34.67
N CYS A 161 30.64 4.29 35.44
CA CYS A 161 29.60 5.27 35.08
C CYS A 161 30.15 6.71 35.06
N GLY A 162 29.80 7.48 34.02
CA GLY A 162 30.16 8.90 33.90
C GLY A 162 29.49 9.81 34.96
N ASP A 163 30.03 11.02 35.14
CA ASP A 163 29.57 11.99 36.15
C ASP A 163 28.10 12.39 35.98
N GLU A 164 27.70 12.72 34.75
CA GLU A 164 26.34 13.18 34.42
C GLU A 164 25.31 12.07 34.67
N MET A 165 25.55 10.88 34.11
CA MET A 165 24.66 9.74 34.30
C MET A 165 24.59 9.29 35.76
N PHE A 166 25.69 9.41 36.52
CA PHE A 166 25.69 9.11 37.96
C PHE A 166 24.71 9.98 38.74
N GLU A 167 24.66 11.28 38.43
CA GLU A 167 23.74 12.22 39.05
C GLU A 167 22.28 11.95 38.63
N ILE A 168 22.03 11.63 37.36
CA ILE A 168 20.70 11.22 36.89
C ILE A 168 20.23 9.97 37.64
N VAL A 169 21.07 8.94 37.77
CA VAL A 169 20.72 7.74 38.55
C VAL A 169 20.44 8.08 40.02
N ASN A 170 21.24 8.95 40.64
CA ASN A 170 21.03 9.41 42.01
C ASN A 170 19.61 10.01 42.18
N GLN A 171 19.24 10.93 41.30
CA GLN A 171 17.91 11.56 41.29
C GLN A 171 16.80 10.53 41.07
N THR A 172 16.97 9.62 40.11
CA THR A 172 15.99 8.57 39.82
C THR A 172 15.79 7.64 41.02
N LEU A 173 16.85 7.25 41.75
CA LEU A 173 16.73 6.41 42.95
C LEU A 173 16.08 7.15 44.11
N VAL A 174 16.42 8.42 44.34
CA VAL A 174 15.80 9.26 45.37
C VAL A 174 14.30 9.44 45.12
N LEU A 175 13.89 9.61 43.87
CA LEU A 175 12.48 9.82 43.51
C LEU A 175 11.65 8.52 43.55
N ASN A 176 12.24 7.38 43.20
CA ASN A 176 11.51 6.14 42.97
C ASN A 176 11.67 5.09 44.09
N THR A 177 12.36 5.42 45.19
CA THR A 177 12.54 4.51 46.33
C THR A 177 12.32 5.22 47.67
N ASN A 178 11.95 4.45 48.69
CA ASN A 178 11.90 4.88 50.09
C ASN A 178 13.28 4.81 50.77
N HIS A 179 14.35 4.53 50.02
CA HIS A 179 15.70 4.52 50.56
C HIS A 179 16.13 5.96 50.84
N HIS A 180 16.77 6.18 51.98
CA HIS A 180 17.48 7.43 52.23
C HIS A 180 18.85 7.36 51.57
N ILE A 181 18.94 7.82 50.31
CA ILE A 181 20.21 7.88 49.57
C ILE A 181 21.05 9.04 50.12
N LEU A 182 22.16 8.70 50.79
CA LEU A 182 23.07 9.68 51.36
C LEU A 182 23.72 10.51 50.25
N GLN A 183 23.57 11.83 50.37
CA GLN A 183 24.18 12.78 49.47
C GLN A 183 25.66 12.96 49.77
N LYS A 184 26.41 13.49 48.80
CA LYS A 184 27.86 13.69 48.91
C LYS A 184 28.24 14.47 50.18
N ASP A 185 27.52 15.53 50.51
CA ASP A 185 27.81 16.36 51.67
C ASP A 185 27.66 15.59 53.00
N GLU A 186 26.66 14.71 53.10
CA GLU A 186 26.44 13.87 54.28
C GLU A 186 27.58 12.84 54.45
N LEU A 187 28.11 12.31 53.34
CA LEU A 187 29.28 11.42 53.38
C LEU A 187 30.56 12.16 53.76
N ILE A 188 30.70 13.44 53.37
CA ILE A 188 31.85 14.27 53.75
C ILE A 188 31.89 14.50 55.26
N GLU A 189 30.74 14.66 55.91
CA GLU A 189 30.67 14.80 57.37
C GLU A 189 31.21 13.55 58.09
N VAL A 190 30.96 12.35 57.53
CA VAL A 190 31.41 11.07 58.09
C VAL A 190 32.88 10.80 57.74
N PHE A 191 33.28 10.92 56.47
CA PHE A 191 34.57 10.40 55.98
C PHE A 191 35.60 11.48 55.63
N GLY A 192 35.19 12.73 55.48
CA GLY A 192 35.98 13.79 54.86
C GLY A 192 35.97 13.73 53.32
N ALA A 193 36.35 14.84 52.68
CA ALA A 193 36.24 15.01 51.23
C ALA A 193 36.99 13.94 50.42
N GLU A 194 38.27 13.71 50.73
CA GLU A 194 39.13 12.80 49.96
C GLU A 194 38.62 11.35 50.00
N LYS A 195 38.23 10.87 51.18
CA LYS A 195 37.73 9.50 51.35
C LYS A 195 36.32 9.35 50.76
N THR A 196 35.49 10.39 50.82
CA THR A 196 34.17 10.40 50.16
C THR A 196 34.29 10.26 48.65
N ASP A 197 35.22 11.00 48.03
CA ASP A 197 35.47 10.86 46.59
C ASP A 197 35.94 9.43 46.25
N GLN A 198 36.74 8.79 47.10
CA GLN A 198 37.12 7.38 46.91
C GLN A 198 35.91 6.43 47.00
N ILE A 199 35.02 6.64 47.98
CA ILE A 199 33.82 5.82 48.18
C ILE A 199 32.86 5.93 47.00
N ILE A 200 32.56 7.15 46.56
CA ILE A 200 31.71 7.40 45.40
C ILE A 200 32.29 6.72 44.15
N ASN A 201 33.61 6.77 43.96
CA ASN A 201 34.31 6.10 42.85
C ASN A 201 34.65 4.62 43.13
N GLY A 202 33.77 3.89 43.82
CA GLY A 202 33.83 2.44 43.90
C GLY A 202 34.66 1.85 45.05
N LYS A 203 35.40 2.65 45.82
CA LYS A 203 36.29 2.16 46.90
C LYS A 203 35.62 2.22 48.27
N PHE A 204 34.69 1.30 48.50
CA PHE A 204 34.01 1.11 49.78
C PHE A 204 34.23 -0.31 50.29
N ASN A 205 34.84 -0.46 51.47
CA ASN A 205 35.14 -1.76 52.08
C ASN A 205 34.31 -1.99 53.37
N ASP A 206 34.48 -3.17 53.97
CA ASP A 206 33.74 -3.55 55.18
C ASP A 206 34.02 -2.61 56.37
N ASP A 207 35.21 -2.03 56.47
CA ASP A 207 35.56 -1.12 57.56
C ASP A 207 34.92 0.26 57.36
N ASP A 208 34.84 0.73 56.12
CA ASP A 208 34.10 1.93 55.75
C ASP A 208 32.60 1.73 56.06
N ALA A 209 32.03 0.56 55.73
CA ALA A 209 30.64 0.23 56.02
C ALA A 209 30.35 0.17 57.53
N LYS A 210 31.23 -0.45 58.34
CA LYS A 210 31.13 -0.45 59.81
C LYS A 210 31.19 0.96 60.38
N ARG A 211 32.08 1.81 59.84
CA ARG A 211 32.21 3.20 60.28
C ARG A 211 30.93 3.98 60.01
N LEU A 212 30.39 3.89 58.80
CA LEU A 212 29.15 4.56 58.42
C LEU A 212 27.96 4.09 59.29
N ALA A 213 27.81 2.78 59.47
CA ALA A 213 26.75 2.21 60.29
C ALA A 213 26.84 2.70 61.75
N LYS A 214 28.05 2.81 62.29
CA LYS A 214 28.27 3.27 63.67
C LYS A 214 28.02 4.77 63.84
N GLU A 215 28.49 5.61 62.93
CA GLU A 215 28.34 7.07 63.02
C GLU A 215 26.88 7.51 62.83
N LEU A 216 26.15 6.85 61.93
CA LEU A 216 24.74 7.15 61.67
C LEU A 216 23.75 6.30 62.49
N ASN A 217 24.24 5.47 63.41
CA ASN A 217 23.45 4.55 64.24
C ASN A 217 22.48 3.67 63.43
N LEU A 218 22.99 3.07 62.35
CA LEU A 218 22.24 2.22 61.42
C LEU A 218 22.49 0.73 61.72
N GLU A 219 21.43 -0.07 61.72
CA GLU A 219 21.56 -1.54 61.78
C GLU A 219 22.09 -2.12 60.46
N ARG A 220 21.78 -1.47 59.34
CA ARG A 220 22.14 -1.89 57.99
C ARG A 220 22.45 -0.69 57.11
N VAL A 221 23.38 -0.88 56.18
CA VAL A 221 23.71 0.10 55.14
C VAL A 221 23.45 -0.53 53.78
N GLY A 222 22.59 0.08 52.98
CA GLY A 222 22.40 -0.29 51.58
C GLY A 222 23.49 0.28 50.69
N VAL A 223 23.88 -0.45 49.64
CA VAL A 223 24.87 0.00 48.66
C VAL A 223 24.34 -0.26 47.27
N PHE A 224 24.05 0.82 46.55
CA PHE A 224 23.81 0.78 45.11
C PHE A 224 25.14 0.95 44.38
N LYS A 225 25.39 0.13 43.36
CA LYS A 225 26.53 0.29 42.44
C LYS A 225 26.04 0.38 41.00
N VAL A 226 26.48 1.40 40.28
CA VAL A 226 26.20 1.55 38.84
C VAL A 226 27.44 1.32 37.99
N ASN A 227 27.26 0.62 36.88
CA ASN A 227 28.36 0.23 36.00
C ASN A 227 27.95 0.18 34.52
N ASP A 228 28.70 0.90 33.69
CA ASP A 228 28.65 0.80 32.24
C ASP A 228 29.43 -0.45 31.80
N LEU A 229 28.70 -1.51 31.43
CA LEU A 229 29.30 -2.80 31.11
C LEU A 229 29.89 -2.84 29.70
N ASP A 230 29.19 -2.24 28.73
CA ASP A 230 29.62 -2.25 27.34
C ASP A 230 28.95 -1.15 26.51
N VAL A 231 29.67 -0.66 25.51
CA VAL A 231 29.19 0.31 24.52
C VAL A 231 29.63 -0.16 23.13
N ILE A 232 28.67 -0.62 22.33
CA ILE A 232 28.93 -1.20 21.02
C ILE A 232 28.64 -0.14 19.96
N ASN A 233 29.70 0.33 19.29
CA ASN A 233 29.67 1.34 18.23
C ASN A 233 28.94 2.65 18.58
N ASN A 234 28.79 2.99 19.86
CA ASN A 234 27.92 4.07 20.36
C ASN A 234 26.43 3.91 19.98
N GLU A 235 26.03 2.73 19.50
CA GLU A 235 24.67 2.41 19.10
C GLU A 235 23.97 1.56 20.16
N ILE A 236 24.67 0.63 20.82
CA ILE A 236 24.09 -0.25 21.83
C ILE A 236 24.78 0.00 23.16
N TRP A 237 23.99 0.38 24.17
CA TRP A 237 24.42 0.63 25.53
C TRP A 237 23.94 -0.48 26.43
N PHE A 238 24.86 -1.02 27.25
CA PHE A 238 24.56 -2.09 28.17
C PHE A 238 25.10 -1.74 29.56
N VAL A 239 24.19 -1.67 30.53
CA VAL A 239 24.51 -1.19 31.88
C VAL A 239 24.01 -2.17 32.93
N GLN A 240 24.54 -2.03 34.14
CA GLN A 240 24.15 -2.82 35.29
C GLN A 240 24.03 -1.95 36.54
N ILE A 241 22.99 -2.22 37.32
CA ILE A 241 22.84 -1.69 38.67
C ILE A 241 22.77 -2.84 39.67
N ASN A 242 23.55 -2.73 40.73
CA ASN A 242 23.63 -3.71 41.81
C ASN A 242 23.13 -3.11 43.10
N PHE A 243 22.54 -3.94 43.95
CA PHE A 243 22.21 -3.58 45.31
C PHE A 243 22.64 -4.68 46.28
N SER A 244 23.35 -4.29 47.34
CA SER A 244 23.68 -5.16 48.48
C SER A 244 23.46 -4.42 49.80
N THR A 245 23.44 -5.17 50.91
CA THR A 245 23.35 -4.59 52.25
C THR A 245 24.52 -5.06 53.10
N PHE A 246 25.08 -4.16 53.91
CA PHE A 246 26.03 -4.52 54.94
C PHE A 246 25.30 -4.82 56.25
N LEU A 247 25.58 -5.97 56.88
CA LEU A 247 25.03 -6.37 58.17
C LEU A 247 26.15 -6.90 59.07
N GLU A 248 26.34 -6.27 60.24
CA GLU A 248 27.34 -6.58 61.28
C GLU A 248 28.82 -6.64 60.82
N LYS A 249 29.16 -7.59 59.95
CA LYS A 249 30.53 -7.90 59.52
C LYS A 249 30.72 -8.16 58.04
N GLU A 250 29.67 -8.43 57.27
CA GLU A 250 29.79 -8.78 55.85
C GLU A 250 28.69 -8.18 54.99
N PHE A 251 28.99 -8.01 53.70
CA PHE A 251 27.99 -7.70 52.69
C PHE A 251 27.17 -8.94 52.37
N THR A 252 25.86 -8.75 52.33
CA THR A 252 24.95 -9.74 51.78
C THR A 252 25.18 -9.88 50.27
N GLU A 253 24.83 -11.05 49.75
CA GLU A 253 24.80 -11.32 48.32
C GLU A 253 24.02 -10.24 47.57
N ALA A 254 24.66 -9.64 46.57
CA ALA A 254 24.09 -8.57 45.78
C ALA A 254 23.01 -9.11 44.85
N ILE A 255 21.91 -8.38 44.74
CA ILE A 255 21.00 -8.50 43.60
C ILE A 255 21.45 -7.50 42.53
N PHE A 256 21.23 -7.84 41.27
CA PHE A 256 21.60 -6.99 40.16
C PHE A 256 20.60 -7.11 39.04
N GLU A 257 20.40 -6.02 38.33
CA GLU A 257 19.64 -5.99 37.10
C GLU A 257 20.41 -5.26 36.02
N LYS A 258 20.12 -5.60 34.77
CA LYS A 258 20.78 -5.04 33.60
C LYS A 258 19.76 -4.39 32.69
N GLY A 259 20.19 -3.31 32.05
CA GLY A 259 19.41 -2.60 31.06
C GLY A 259 20.17 -2.45 29.75
N VAL A 260 19.40 -2.35 28.67
CA VAL A 260 19.87 -2.27 27.30
C VAL A 260 19.16 -1.11 26.63
N SER A 261 19.91 -0.34 25.85
CA SER A 261 19.33 0.62 24.94
C SER A 261 20.03 0.58 23.60
N ILE A 262 19.26 0.76 22.53
CA ILE A 262 19.73 0.93 21.18
C ILE A 262 19.38 2.35 20.76
N ASP A 263 20.39 3.10 20.33
CA ASP A 263 20.25 4.45 19.83
C ASP A 263 19.46 4.44 18.52
N LYS A 264 18.31 5.11 18.54
CA LYS A 264 17.43 5.35 17.39
C LYS A 264 17.24 6.85 17.14
N ARG A 265 18.04 7.74 17.74
CA ARG A 265 17.92 9.20 17.56
C ARG A 265 18.21 9.67 16.14
N GLU A 266 19.04 8.94 15.39
CA GLU A 266 19.26 9.21 13.96
C GLU A 266 17.97 9.07 13.12
N ILE A 267 16.99 8.33 13.64
CA ILE A 267 15.63 8.26 13.10
C ILE A 267 14.89 9.53 13.52
N SER A 268 15.33 10.67 12.97
CA SER A 268 14.60 11.91 13.17
C SER A 268 13.20 11.77 12.54
N PHE A 269 12.19 12.31 13.23
CA PHE A 269 10.82 12.34 12.70
C PHE A 269 10.74 12.95 11.29
N LEU A 270 11.61 13.93 11.00
CA LEU A 270 11.73 14.53 9.67
C LEU A 270 12.33 13.58 8.63
N ASN A 271 13.32 12.77 8.99
CA ASN A 271 13.88 11.73 8.12
C ASN A 271 12.85 10.64 7.83
N LEU A 272 12.10 10.23 8.85
CA LEU A 272 10.98 9.29 8.70
C LEU A 272 9.93 9.83 7.72
N LEU A 273 9.47 11.07 7.93
CA LEU A 273 8.50 11.72 7.06
C LEU A 273 9.03 11.92 5.64
N GLY A 274 10.30 12.35 5.50
CA GLY A 274 10.95 12.54 4.21
C GLY A 274 11.07 11.23 3.43
N SER A 275 11.48 10.15 4.10
CA SER A 275 11.53 8.80 3.53
C SER A 275 10.15 8.33 3.10
N LEU A 276 9.14 8.51 3.95
CA LEU A 276 7.76 8.14 3.65
C LEU A 276 7.21 8.94 2.46
N ALA A 277 7.42 10.26 2.43
CA ALA A 277 7.02 11.11 1.30
C ALA A 277 7.71 10.70 -0.01
N LEU A 278 9.01 10.39 0.03
CA LEU A 278 9.76 9.89 -1.12
C LEU A 278 9.20 8.54 -1.60
N ASN A 279 8.92 7.61 -0.68
CA ASN A 279 8.36 6.30 -1.01
C ASN A 279 6.98 6.41 -1.65
N LEU A 280 6.12 7.29 -1.13
CA LEU A 280 4.82 7.59 -1.73
C LEU A 280 4.97 8.18 -3.13
N PHE A 281 5.90 9.11 -3.32
CA PHE A 281 6.17 9.70 -4.62
C PHE A 281 6.67 8.65 -5.63
N LEU A 282 7.58 7.76 -5.22
CA LEU A 282 8.10 6.68 -6.07
C LEU A 282 7.02 5.65 -6.42
N ALA A 283 6.21 5.23 -5.45
CA ALA A 283 5.11 4.30 -5.67
C ALA A 283 4.06 4.91 -6.62
N PHE A 284 3.72 6.19 -6.43
CA PHE A 284 2.87 6.96 -7.32
C PHE A 284 3.42 7.00 -8.75
N TYR A 285 4.71 7.33 -8.91
CA TYR A 285 5.36 7.42 -10.21
C TYR A 285 5.42 6.06 -10.93
N LEU A 286 5.78 4.99 -10.20
CA LEU A 286 5.78 3.63 -10.75
C LEU A 286 4.37 3.19 -11.16
N TYR A 287 3.36 3.54 -10.37
CA TYR A 287 1.97 3.26 -10.69
C TYR A 287 1.53 3.93 -12.00
N LEU A 288 1.92 5.21 -12.21
CA LEU A 288 1.68 5.91 -13.48
C LEU A 288 2.34 5.20 -14.68
N ILE A 289 3.56 4.69 -14.51
CA ILE A 289 4.25 3.91 -15.56
C ILE A 289 3.48 2.63 -15.86
N LEU A 290 3.05 1.89 -14.83
CA LEU A 290 2.34 0.61 -14.98
C LEU A 290 0.97 0.80 -15.67
N ILE A 291 0.20 1.83 -15.29
CA ILE A 291 -1.03 2.19 -16.01
C ILE A 291 -0.73 2.47 -17.49
N ASN A 292 0.29 3.28 -17.78
CA ASN A 292 0.61 3.64 -19.15
C ASN A 292 0.97 2.39 -19.98
N ILE A 293 1.76 1.47 -19.41
CA ILE A 293 2.05 0.18 -20.05
C ILE A 293 0.76 -0.58 -20.33
N GLN A 294 -0.15 -0.69 -19.35
CA GLN A 294 -1.44 -1.37 -19.54
C GLN A 294 -2.30 -0.71 -20.62
N TYR A 295 -2.37 0.63 -20.65
CA TYR A 295 -3.09 1.39 -21.66
C TYR A 295 -2.52 1.15 -23.06
N GLN A 296 -1.19 1.20 -23.23
CA GLN A 296 -0.52 0.91 -24.49
C GLN A 296 -0.76 -0.53 -24.97
N LEU A 297 -0.76 -1.51 -24.05
CA LEU A 297 -1.09 -2.90 -24.36
C LEU A 297 -2.56 -3.07 -24.77
N SER A 298 -3.47 -2.20 -24.33
CA SER A 298 -4.88 -2.24 -24.71
C SER A 298 -5.15 -1.65 -26.11
N ILE A 299 -4.32 -0.72 -26.58
CA ILE A 299 -4.55 0.04 -27.82
C ILE A 299 -4.16 -0.71 -29.10
N GLU A 300 -3.26 -1.70 -29.07
CA GLU A 300 -2.75 -2.28 -30.33
C GLU A 300 -2.70 -3.82 -30.40
N ASN A 301 -3.48 -4.32 -31.36
CA ASN A 301 -3.44 -5.68 -31.92
C ASN A 301 -2.50 -5.81 -33.16
N LYS A 302 -1.59 -4.85 -33.43
CA LYS A 302 -0.85 -4.83 -34.72
C LYS A 302 0.66 -4.48 -34.73
N THR A 303 1.34 -4.17 -33.62
CA THR A 303 2.82 -4.04 -33.62
C THR A 303 3.50 -4.80 -32.48
N ASN A 304 4.80 -5.13 -32.66
CA ASN A 304 5.55 -5.99 -31.75
C ASN A 304 5.68 -5.34 -30.35
N PRO A 305 4.94 -5.83 -29.34
CA PRO A 305 4.75 -5.15 -28.04
C PRO A 305 6.07 -4.95 -27.28
N PHE A 306 7.07 -5.78 -27.57
CA PHE A 306 8.39 -5.73 -26.94
C PHE A 306 9.20 -4.48 -27.30
N LYS A 307 9.07 -3.98 -28.55
CA LYS A 307 9.83 -2.81 -29.03
C LYS A 307 9.30 -1.51 -28.43
N LYS A 308 7.97 -1.40 -28.24
CA LYS A 308 7.33 -0.26 -27.56
C LYS A 308 7.58 -0.27 -26.05
N LEU A 309 7.55 -1.44 -25.40
CA LEU A 309 7.87 -1.58 -23.97
C LEU A 309 9.30 -1.11 -23.66
N ILE A 310 10.31 -1.59 -24.43
CA ILE A 310 11.70 -1.17 -24.25
C ILE A 310 11.89 0.32 -24.51
N LEU A 311 11.28 0.90 -25.56
CA LEU A 311 11.35 2.34 -25.79
C LEU A 311 10.70 3.13 -24.64
N SER A 312 9.55 2.69 -24.11
CA SER A 312 8.86 3.38 -23.00
C SER A 312 9.68 3.38 -21.70
N ILE A 313 10.35 2.28 -21.39
CA ILE A 313 11.27 2.17 -20.26
C ILE A 313 12.50 3.05 -20.51
N PHE A 314 13.08 3.03 -21.71
CA PHE A 314 14.23 3.89 -22.08
C PHE A 314 13.91 5.39 -22.00
N TYR A 315 12.69 5.81 -22.41
CA TYR A 315 12.27 7.20 -22.30
C TYR A 315 12.04 7.64 -20.84
N GLY A 316 11.54 6.73 -19.98
CA GLY A 316 11.39 6.99 -18.54
C GLY A 316 12.71 7.10 -17.77
N PHE A 317 13.77 6.42 -18.23
CA PHE A 317 15.12 6.55 -17.64
C PHE A 317 15.85 7.83 -18.11
N LYS A 318 15.63 8.26 -19.36
CA LYS A 318 16.26 9.47 -19.91
C LYS A 318 15.69 10.78 -19.32
N SER A 319 14.53 10.73 -18.66
CA SER A 319 13.83 11.88 -18.07
C SER A 319 14.21 12.19 -16.62
N ALA A 320 15.10 11.40 -15.99
CA ALA A 320 15.60 11.69 -14.64
C ALA A 320 16.49 12.94 -14.58
N SER A 321 16.92 13.50 -15.73
CA SER A 321 17.60 14.78 -15.81
C SER A 321 16.62 15.95 -16.00
N GLY A 322 15.96 16.34 -14.91
CA GLY A 322 15.46 17.67 -14.51
C GLY A 322 14.73 18.65 -15.45
N GLN A 323 14.85 18.63 -16.78
CA GLN A 323 14.40 19.74 -17.64
C GLN A 323 13.44 19.36 -18.78
N ILE A 324 12.93 18.13 -18.83
CA ILE A 324 12.02 17.67 -19.90
C ILE A 324 10.74 17.05 -19.33
N LEU A 325 10.23 17.55 -18.20
CA LEU A 325 8.91 17.13 -17.70
C LEU A 325 7.80 17.92 -18.41
N ALA A 326 7.90 19.24 -18.52
CA ALA A 326 6.81 20.06 -19.05
C ALA A 326 6.53 19.94 -20.56
N SER A 327 7.46 19.39 -21.36
CA SER A 327 7.42 19.45 -22.83
C SER A 327 7.11 18.13 -23.53
N LEU A 328 6.84 17.03 -22.80
CA LEU A 328 6.60 15.74 -23.42
C LEU A 328 5.11 15.49 -23.77
N PRO A 329 4.81 14.91 -24.97
CA PRO A 329 3.45 14.61 -25.42
C PRO A 329 2.62 13.74 -24.46
N TRP A 330 3.27 12.88 -23.66
CA TRP A 330 2.58 11.99 -22.72
C TRP A 330 2.08 12.71 -21.46
N MET A 331 2.70 13.82 -21.03
CA MET A 331 2.13 14.66 -19.96
C MET A 331 0.88 15.40 -20.44
N LYS A 332 0.79 15.72 -21.74
CA LYS A 332 -0.44 16.19 -22.38
C LYS A 332 -1.51 15.09 -22.37
N SER A 333 -1.17 13.86 -22.77
CA SER A 333 -2.10 12.73 -22.68
C SER A 333 -2.50 12.36 -21.25
N ILE A 334 -1.62 12.42 -20.24
CA ILE A 334 -1.98 12.17 -18.84
C ILE A 334 -2.87 13.29 -18.29
N ARG A 335 -2.60 14.56 -18.63
CA ARG A 335 -3.43 15.71 -18.23
C ARG A 335 -4.79 15.72 -18.97
N GLU A 336 -4.85 15.15 -20.16
CA GLU A 336 -6.09 14.95 -20.95
C GLU A 336 -6.85 13.66 -20.56
N LEU A 337 -6.17 12.63 -20.05
CA LEU A 337 -6.77 11.35 -19.57
C LEU A 337 -7.17 11.40 -18.09
N TYR A 338 -6.48 12.20 -17.27
CA TYR A 338 -6.67 12.25 -15.81
C TYR A 338 -6.78 13.71 -15.34
N PRO A 339 -8.01 14.23 -15.16
CA PRO A 339 -8.22 15.58 -14.67
C PRO A 339 -7.71 15.76 -13.22
N VAL A 340 -7.69 17.01 -12.76
CA VAL A 340 -7.27 17.51 -11.42
C VAL A 340 -7.81 16.68 -10.22
N ASN A 341 -8.81 15.83 -10.43
CA ASN A 341 -9.34 14.88 -9.45
C ASN A 341 -8.43 13.65 -9.17
N PHE A 342 -7.42 13.36 -9.98
CA PHE A 342 -6.54 12.18 -9.80
C PHE A 342 -5.68 12.24 -8.53
N THR A 343 -5.03 13.38 -8.26
CA THR A 343 -4.25 13.57 -7.02
C THR A 343 -5.14 13.49 -5.79
N LYS A 344 -6.35 14.03 -5.88
CA LYS A 344 -7.37 13.94 -4.82
C LYS A 344 -7.79 12.48 -4.57
N ARG A 345 -7.99 11.67 -5.63
CA ARG A 345 -8.26 10.22 -5.52
C ARG A 345 -7.12 9.49 -4.82
N TYR A 346 -5.88 9.70 -5.27
CA TYR A 346 -4.70 9.05 -4.70
C TYR A 346 -4.57 9.30 -3.19
N ILE A 347 -4.78 10.54 -2.74
CA ILE A 347 -4.74 10.90 -1.32
C ILE A 347 -5.79 10.13 -0.52
N TYR A 348 -7.05 10.09 -0.98
CA TYR A 348 -8.11 9.36 -0.26
C TYR A 348 -7.90 7.84 -0.28
N TYR A 349 -7.36 7.29 -1.37
CA TYR A 349 -7.06 5.87 -1.48
C TYR A 349 -5.90 5.45 -0.57
N LEU A 350 -5.04 6.39 -0.18
CA LEU A 350 -3.85 6.12 0.62
C LEU A 350 -4.09 6.32 2.12
N ILE A 351 -4.63 7.46 2.54
CA ILE A 351 -4.65 7.86 3.97
C ILE A 351 -5.47 6.88 4.82
N ALA A 352 -6.71 6.59 4.42
CA ALA A 352 -7.60 5.77 5.23
C ALA A 352 -7.09 4.34 5.40
N PRO A 353 -6.62 3.63 4.35
CA PRO A 353 -6.06 2.29 4.53
C PRO A 353 -4.79 2.25 5.37
N THR A 354 -3.92 3.26 5.32
CA THR A 354 -2.73 3.31 6.18
C THR A 354 -3.11 3.42 7.65
N ILE A 355 -4.01 4.36 7.99
CA ILE A 355 -4.47 4.53 9.39
C ILE A 355 -5.17 3.25 9.87
N LEU A 356 -6.06 2.69 9.05
CA LEU A 356 -6.78 1.46 9.40
C LEU A 356 -5.82 0.27 9.54
N SER A 357 -4.79 0.16 8.71
CA SER A 357 -3.77 -0.89 8.83
C SER A 357 -3.03 -0.81 10.18
N VAL A 358 -2.61 0.39 10.60
CA VAL A 358 -2.00 0.61 11.93
C VAL A 358 -2.95 0.17 13.05
N LEU A 359 -4.22 0.59 12.99
CA LEU A 359 -5.23 0.19 13.97
C LEU A 359 -5.43 -1.33 14.00
N MET A 360 -5.38 -1.99 12.85
CA MET A 360 -5.55 -3.44 12.74
C MET A 360 -4.35 -4.21 13.30
N ILE A 361 -3.12 -3.67 13.21
CA ILE A 361 -1.94 -4.20 13.91
C ILE A 361 -2.14 -4.15 15.43
N PHE A 362 -2.65 -3.04 15.97
CA PHE A 362 -2.98 -2.95 17.39
C PHE A 362 -4.09 -3.93 17.79
N ILE A 363 -5.09 -4.15 16.96
CA ILE A 363 -6.14 -5.15 17.24
C ILE A 363 -5.56 -6.58 17.22
N THR A 364 -4.66 -6.88 16.29
CA THR A 364 -4.05 -8.22 16.22
C THR A 364 -2.99 -8.44 17.30
N SER A 365 -2.49 -7.37 17.95
CA SER A 365 -1.58 -7.46 19.10
C SER A 365 -2.13 -8.30 20.26
N PHE A 366 -3.45 -8.28 20.48
CA PHE A 366 -4.11 -9.06 21.53
C PHE A 366 -4.04 -10.59 21.31
N LEU A 367 -3.71 -11.02 20.09
CA LEU A 367 -3.59 -12.42 19.71
C LEU A 367 -2.13 -12.86 19.55
N VAL A 368 -1.16 -11.98 19.82
CA VAL A 368 0.27 -12.26 19.60
C VAL A 368 0.71 -13.45 20.47
N PRO A 369 1.26 -14.52 19.87
CA PRO A 369 1.79 -15.67 20.60
C PRO A 369 3.10 -15.30 21.30
N ASN A 370 3.59 -16.15 22.20
CA ASN A 370 4.94 -15.95 22.77
C ASN A 370 6.02 -16.18 21.69
N PRO A 371 7.16 -15.46 21.74
CA PRO A 371 8.21 -15.51 20.72
C PRO A 371 8.83 -16.90 20.52
N GLU A 372 8.90 -17.69 21.59
CA GLU A 372 9.53 -19.02 21.64
C GLU A 372 8.62 -20.15 21.12
N VAL A 373 7.35 -19.85 20.84
CA VAL A 373 6.37 -20.86 20.42
C VAL A 373 6.71 -21.35 19.01
N HIS A 374 6.42 -22.61 18.72
CA HIS A 374 6.61 -23.16 17.38
C HIS A 374 5.61 -22.54 16.38
N PHE A 375 6.07 -22.13 15.20
CA PHE A 375 5.27 -21.33 14.26
C PHE A 375 4.03 -22.04 13.67
N LEU A 376 3.98 -23.37 13.76
CA LEU A 376 2.83 -24.19 13.35
C LEU A 376 1.83 -24.45 14.47
N GLU A 377 2.04 -23.91 15.67
CA GLU A 377 1.07 -24.04 16.75
C GLU A 377 -0.26 -23.36 16.38
N PRO A 378 -1.42 -23.91 16.80
CA PRO A 378 -2.73 -23.39 16.38
C PRO A 378 -2.93 -21.90 16.70
N ASN A 379 -2.44 -21.44 17.85
CA ASN A 379 -2.52 -20.02 18.23
C ASN A 379 -1.74 -19.10 17.28
N VAL A 380 -0.54 -19.52 16.85
CA VAL A 380 0.27 -18.78 15.88
C VAL A 380 -0.43 -18.73 14.52
N ILE A 381 -0.96 -19.85 14.05
CA ILE A 381 -1.68 -19.92 12.76
C ILE A 381 -2.90 -18.99 12.79
N ILE A 382 -3.68 -19.01 13.87
CA ILE A 382 -4.84 -18.12 14.03
C ILE A 382 -4.41 -16.65 14.02
N TRP A 383 -3.37 -16.29 14.79
CA TRP A 383 -2.82 -14.93 14.82
C TRP A 383 -2.32 -14.48 13.45
N PHE A 384 -1.58 -15.33 12.75
CA PHE A 384 -1.02 -15.05 11.43
C PHE A 384 -2.10 -14.81 10.38
N VAL A 385 -3.07 -15.73 10.27
CA VAL A 385 -4.19 -15.60 9.32
C VAL A 385 -5.05 -14.37 9.64
N SER A 386 -5.33 -14.14 10.93
CA SER A 386 -6.07 -12.96 11.38
C SER A 386 -5.33 -11.67 11.03
N SER A 387 -4.01 -11.63 11.25
CA SER A 387 -3.16 -10.49 10.91
C SER A 387 -3.20 -10.17 9.42
N ILE A 388 -3.06 -11.18 8.55
CA ILE A 388 -3.12 -10.98 7.10
C ILE A 388 -4.48 -10.41 6.65
N LEU A 389 -5.58 -10.96 7.17
CA LEU A 389 -6.93 -10.53 6.79
C LEU A 389 -7.26 -9.15 7.35
N LEU A 390 -6.95 -8.89 8.62
CA LEU A 390 -7.28 -7.64 9.28
C LEU A 390 -6.39 -6.48 8.82
N ILE A 391 -5.08 -6.69 8.61
CA ILE A 391 -4.15 -5.60 8.27
C ILE A 391 -4.32 -5.15 6.81
N SER A 392 -4.78 -6.02 5.92
CA SER A 392 -4.83 -5.72 4.48
C SER A 392 -6.23 -5.73 3.89
N PHE A 393 -7.01 -6.79 4.14
CA PHE A 393 -8.33 -6.93 3.52
C PHE A 393 -9.38 -6.03 4.17
N ALA A 394 -9.41 -5.93 5.51
CA ALA A 394 -10.38 -5.07 6.20
C ALA A 394 -10.23 -3.57 5.85
N PRO A 395 -9.01 -2.97 5.85
CA PRO A 395 -8.81 -1.60 5.38
C PRO A 395 -9.25 -1.36 3.95
N LEU A 396 -9.01 -2.32 3.05
CA LEU A 396 -9.45 -2.24 1.65
C LEU A 396 -10.98 -2.16 1.56
N ILE A 397 -11.70 -3.04 2.27
CA ILE A 397 -13.17 -3.07 2.23
C ILE A 397 -13.77 -1.84 2.90
N ILE A 398 -13.27 -1.44 4.08
CA ILE A 398 -13.73 -0.24 4.77
C ILE A 398 -13.50 1.00 3.90
N ASN A 399 -12.32 1.13 3.29
CA ASN A 399 -12.03 2.24 2.40
C ASN A 399 -12.92 2.24 1.16
N LEU A 400 -13.31 1.07 0.64
CA LEU A 400 -14.23 0.96 -0.48
C LEU A 400 -15.58 1.62 -0.13
N PHE A 401 -16.10 1.39 1.09
CA PHE A 401 -17.32 2.05 1.56
C PHE A 401 -17.17 3.57 1.69
N ILE A 402 -16.03 4.04 2.21
CA ILE A 402 -15.74 5.48 2.35
C ILE A 402 -15.70 6.15 0.98
N ILE A 403 -14.91 5.62 0.05
CA ILE A 403 -14.75 6.18 -1.30
C ILE A 403 -16.06 6.17 -2.08
N ASN A 404 -16.85 5.09 -1.96
CA ASN A 404 -18.15 5.00 -2.62
C ASN A 404 -19.10 6.15 -2.20
N ARG A 405 -19.03 6.60 -0.94
CA ARG A 405 -19.83 7.74 -0.44
C ARG A 405 -19.33 9.10 -0.90
N LEU A 406 -18.04 9.24 -1.22
CA LEU A 406 -17.45 10.49 -1.68
C LEU A 406 -17.82 10.84 -3.14
N ASN A 407 -18.52 9.94 -3.85
CA ASN A 407 -18.96 10.13 -5.24
C ASN A 407 -17.85 10.66 -6.16
N ILE A 408 -16.65 10.09 -6.05
CA ILE A 408 -15.48 10.61 -6.79
C ILE A 408 -15.57 10.22 -8.27
N ASP A 409 -15.45 11.21 -9.16
CA ASP A 409 -15.49 11.00 -10.61
C ASP A 409 -14.48 9.94 -11.08
N GLY A 410 -14.93 9.03 -11.93
CA GLY A 410 -14.11 7.98 -12.54
C GLY A 410 -13.81 6.76 -11.65
N PHE A 411 -14.20 6.75 -10.37
CA PHE A 411 -13.99 5.61 -9.47
C PHE A 411 -14.68 4.33 -9.94
N HIS A 412 -15.93 4.42 -10.41
CA HIS A 412 -16.72 3.27 -10.87
C HIS A 412 -16.38 2.76 -12.28
N THR A 413 -15.20 3.10 -12.80
CA THR A 413 -14.66 2.57 -14.05
C THR A 413 -13.79 1.35 -13.76
N LYS A 414 -13.48 0.54 -14.77
CA LYS A 414 -12.56 -0.61 -14.63
C LYS A 414 -11.21 -0.16 -14.07
N TYR A 415 -10.65 0.90 -14.64
CA TYR A 415 -9.37 1.47 -14.21
C TYR A 415 -9.48 2.16 -12.84
N GLY A 416 -10.63 2.77 -12.51
CA GLY A 416 -10.86 3.38 -11.20
C GLY A 416 -10.84 2.37 -10.05
N TYR A 417 -11.43 1.18 -10.22
CA TYR A 417 -11.33 0.11 -9.23
C TYR A 417 -9.92 -0.49 -9.15
N GLN A 418 -9.21 -0.64 -10.29
CA GLN A 418 -7.81 -1.07 -10.30
C GLN A 418 -6.92 -0.06 -9.55
N GLU A 419 -7.10 1.24 -9.78
CA GLU A 419 -6.43 2.33 -9.06
C GLU A 419 -6.70 2.29 -7.57
N PHE A 420 -7.97 2.23 -7.19
CA PHE A 420 -8.37 2.14 -5.80
C PHE A 420 -7.69 0.96 -5.09
N ILE A 421 -7.70 -0.23 -5.68
CA ILE A 421 -7.16 -1.44 -5.05
C ILE A 421 -5.64 -1.40 -5.00
N ALA A 422 -4.97 -0.99 -6.07
CA ALA A 422 -3.51 -0.92 -6.09
C ALA A 422 -2.99 0.03 -5.01
N VAL A 423 -3.57 1.25 -4.94
CA VAL A 423 -3.14 2.28 -3.98
C VAL A 423 -3.51 1.88 -2.55
N SER A 424 -4.73 1.38 -2.34
CA SER A 424 -5.16 0.96 -1.00
C SER A 424 -4.34 -0.23 -0.47
N LEU A 425 -4.02 -1.22 -1.31
CA LEU A 425 -3.20 -2.36 -0.89
C LEU A 425 -1.76 -1.93 -0.55
N PHE A 426 -1.15 -1.09 -1.41
CA PHE A 426 0.16 -0.54 -1.10
C PHE A 426 0.14 0.26 0.22
N ALA A 427 -0.91 1.06 0.45
CA ALA A 427 -1.08 1.84 1.66
C ALA A 427 -1.15 0.97 2.94
N THR A 428 -1.71 -0.25 2.86
CA THR A 428 -1.74 -1.17 4.01
C THR A 428 -0.36 -1.71 4.39
N GLN A 429 0.64 -1.60 3.51
CA GLN A 429 2.00 -2.11 3.73
C GLN A 429 2.92 -1.05 4.39
N ILE A 430 2.52 0.23 4.39
CA ILE A 430 3.29 1.34 4.95
C ILE A 430 3.71 1.13 6.42
N PRO A 431 2.88 0.57 7.32
CA PRO A 431 3.31 0.32 8.70
C PRO A 431 4.52 -0.63 8.79
N PHE A 432 4.56 -1.67 7.96
CA PHE A 432 5.71 -2.60 7.91
C PHE A 432 6.98 -1.91 7.39
N ILE A 433 6.82 -0.97 6.45
CA ILE A 433 7.93 -0.13 5.96
C ILE A 433 8.52 0.69 7.11
N ILE A 434 7.66 1.31 7.92
CA ILE A 434 8.07 2.10 9.08
C ILE A 434 8.78 1.21 10.12
N PHE A 435 8.21 0.05 10.46
CA PHE A 435 8.82 -0.88 11.40
C PHE A 435 10.18 -1.40 10.92
N TYR A 436 10.29 -1.73 9.64
CA TYR A 436 11.56 -2.11 9.04
C TYR A 436 12.60 -1.00 9.16
N TYR A 437 12.22 0.25 8.90
CA TYR A 437 13.09 1.40 9.05
C TYR A 437 13.51 1.64 10.51
N ILE A 438 12.61 1.45 11.47
CA ILE A 438 12.93 1.54 12.90
C ILE A 438 13.96 0.46 13.29
N LYS A 439 13.73 -0.79 12.87
CA LYS A 439 14.61 -1.92 13.22
C LYS A 439 16.00 -1.77 12.61
N TYR A 440 16.08 -1.54 11.30
CA TYR A 440 17.31 -1.67 10.52
C TYR A 440 17.94 -0.35 10.06
N GLY A 441 17.30 0.81 10.31
CA GLY A 441 17.79 2.11 9.86
C GLY A 441 17.43 2.44 8.40
N LEU A 442 17.81 3.64 7.95
CA LEU A 442 17.46 4.16 6.61
C LEU A 442 18.38 3.51 5.58
N PRO A 443 17.86 2.74 4.62
CA PRO A 443 18.69 2.31 3.52
C PRO A 443 19.05 3.52 2.64
N ASP A 444 20.24 3.49 2.01
CA ASP A 444 20.61 4.45 0.96
C ASP A 444 19.58 4.45 -0.18
N PHE A 445 19.55 5.48 -1.03
CA PHE A 445 18.58 5.59 -2.14
C PHE A 445 18.50 4.34 -3.03
N ARG A 446 19.62 3.64 -3.25
CA ARG A 446 19.66 2.33 -3.93
C ARG A 446 18.99 1.23 -3.12
N GLY A 447 19.20 1.21 -1.81
CA GLY A 447 18.50 0.35 -0.86
C GLY A 447 16.99 0.61 -0.79
N ILE A 448 16.56 1.87 -0.96
CA ILE A 448 15.15 2.28 -1.04
C ILE A 448 14.47 1.79 -2.33
N LEU A 449 15.19 1.58 -3.43
CA LEU A 449 14.57 1.14 -4.69
C LEU A 449 14.76 -0.35 -4.99
N PHE A 450 15.94 -0.90 -4.68
CA PHE A 450 16.39 -2.21 -5.18
C PHE A 450 17.12 -3.08 -4.14
N GLU A 451 17.76 -2.48 -3.12
CA GLU A 451 18.76 -3.18 -2.31
C GLU A 451 18.33 -3.60 -0.89
N GLY A 452 17.45 -2.90 -0.19
CA GLY A 452 16.99 -3.29 1.15
C GLY A 452 15.94 -4.41 1.14
N ASP A 453 15.80 -5.16 2.25
CA ASP A 453 14.74 -6.17 2.41
C ASP A 453 13.32 -5.57 2.33
N GLY A 454 13.19 -4.23 2.27
CA GLY A 454 11.93 -3.50 2.12
C GLY A 454 11.27 -3.52 0.74
N GLY A 455 11.93 -4.02 -0.32
CA GLY A 455 11.27 -4.45 -1.57
C GLY A 455 10.22 -3.51 -2.19
N TYR A 456 10.30 -2.19 -2.04
CA TYR A 456 9.19 -1.26 -2.30
C TYR A 456 8.68 -1.27 -3.74
N PHE A 457 9.61 -1.41 -4.69
CA PHE A 457 9.28 -1.65 -6.09
C PHE A 457 8.43 -2.91 -6.24
N GLN A 458 8.83 -3.99 -5.58
CA GLN A 458 8.14 -5.28 -5.60
C GLN A 458 6.76 -5.21 -4.94
N LEU A 459 6.63 -4.49 -3.84
CA LEU A 459 5.36 -4.21 -3.15
C LEU A 459 4.37 -3.50 -4.07
N THR A 460 4.84 -2.48 -4.77
CA THR A 460 4.04 -1.70 -5.72
C THR A 460 3.62 -2.56 -6.92
N VAL A 461 4.54 -3.33 -7.48
CA VAL A 461 4.26 -4.27 -8.59
C VAL A 461 3.23 -5.32 -8.17
N ASN A 462 3.42 -5.94 -7.00
CA ASN A 462 2.48 -6.95 -6.49
C ASN A 462 1.08 -6.35 -6.26
N SER A 463 1.01 -5.17 -5.65
CA SER A 463 -0.26 -4.46 -5.44
C SER A 463 -0.96 -4.14 -6.78
N PHE A 464 -0.19 -3.74 -7.79
CA PHE A 464 -0.71 -3.53 -9.15
C PHE A 464 -1.23 -4.83 -9.78
N LEU A 465 -0.49 -5.94 -9.71
CA LEU A 465 -0.93 -7.23 -10.27
C LEU A 465 -2.21 -7.74 -9.59
N VAL A 466 -2.31 -7.64 -8.27
CA VAL A 466 -3.54 -7.95 -7.51
C VAL A 466 -4.69 -7.05 -7.96
N SER A 467 -4.42 -5.76 -8.18
CA SER A 467 -5.43 -4.81 -8.62
C SER A 467 -6.05 -5.15 -9.97
N ILE A 468 -5.29 -5.75 -10.90
CA ILE A 468 -5.84 -6.19 -12.18
C ILE A 468 -6.89 -7.29 -11.96
N ILE A 469 -6.65 -8.23 -11.04
CA ILE A 469 -7.59 -9.32 -10.74
C ILE A 469 -8.82 -8.77 -10.02
N LEU A 470 -8.62 -8.15 -8.85
CA LEU A 470 -9.72 -7.71 -8.01
C LEU A 470 -10.44 -6.51 -8.60
N GLY A 471 -9.75 -5.59 -9.26
CA GLY A 471 -10.36 -4.42 -9.88
C GLY A 471 -11.31 -4.80 -11.00
N ASN A 472 -10.95 -5.83 -11.78
CA ASN A 472 -11.86 -6.42 -12.76
C ASN A 472 -13.04 -7.10 -12.07
N ALA A 473 -12.79 -7.90 -11.04
CA ALA A 473 -13.84 -8.59 -10.28
C ALA A 473 -14.86 -7.61 -9.67
N PHE A 474 -14.39 -6.53 -9.02
CA PHE A 474 -15.25 -5.49 -8.45
C PHE A 474 -15.98 -4.71 -9.54
N TYR A 475 -15.34 -4.39 -10.67
CA TYR A 475 -16.00 -3.74 -11.79
C TYR A 475 -17.12 -4.62 -12.38
N GLU A 476 -16.86 -5.91 -12.58
CA GLU A 476 -17.84 -6.87 -13.09
C GLU A 476 -18.97 -7.11 -12.09
N TYR A 477 -18.65 -7.30 -10.81
CA TYR A 477 -19.64 -7.51 -9.73
C TYR A 477 -20.52 -6.28 -9.49
N SER A 478 -19.94 -5.07 -9.58
CA SER A 478 -20.70 -3.81 -9.49
C SER A 478 -21.42 -3.46 -10.79
N SER A 479 -21.13 -4.15 -11.90
CA SER A 479 -21.85 -3.99 -13.16
C SER A 479 -23.15 -4.79 -13.12
N LYS A 480 -24.31 -4.15 -13.36
CA LYS A 480 -25.63 -4.78 -13.21
C LYS A 480 -25.97 -5.91 -14.20
N ARG A 481 -25.05 -6.35 -15.07
CA ARG A 481 -25.30 -7.51 -15.96
C ARG A 481 -25.44 -8.79 -15.13
N LYS A 482 -26.66 -9.16 -14.79
CA LYS A 482 -26.99 -10.41 -14.09
C LYS A 482 -27.15 -11.58 -15.05
N SER A 483 -26.23 -11.77 -16.01
CA SER A 483 -26.11 -13.11 -16.59
C SER A 483 -25.48 -14.01 -15.53
N LYS A 484 -26.11 -15.18 -15.25
CA LYS A 484 -25.61 -16.13 -14.23
C LYS A 484 -24.13 -16.52 -14.47
N PHE A 485 -23.68 -16.43 -15.72
CA PHE A 485 -22.29 -16.72 -16.13
C PHE A 485 -21.32 -15.59 -15.77
N ASN A 486 -21.68 -14.31 -15.92
CA ASN A 486 -20.81 -13.18 -15.56
C ASN A 486 -20.65 -13.03 -14.04
N ASN A 487 -21.70 -13.31 -13.25
CA ASN A 487 -21.59 -13.32 -11.78
C ASN A 487 -20.66 -14.41 -11.26
N ASN A 488 -20.70 -15.61 -11.85
CA ASN A 488 -19.84 -16.71 -11.42
C ASN A 488 -18.36 -16.43 -11.73
N GLN A 489 -18.05 -15.85 -12.90
CA GLN A 489 -16.69 -15.43 -13.23
C GLN A 489 -16.19 -14.38 -12.23
N ALA A 490 -16.95 -13.31 -12.00
CA ALA A 490 -16.55 -12.25 -11.08
C ALA A 490 -16.30 -12.77 -9.65
N LEU A 491 -17.13 -13.69 -9.16
CA LEU A 491 -16.92 -14.37 -7.88
C LEU A 491 -15.64 -15.21 -7.86
N ILE A 492 -15.37 -15.97 -8.91
CA ILE A 492 -14.13 -16.74 -9.04
C ILE A 492 -12.92 -15.81 -9.04
N SER A 493 -12.96 -14.72 -9.80
CA SER A 493 -11.90 -13.69 -9.84
C SER A 493 -11.71 -13.04 -8.46
N LEU A 494 -12.78 -12.81 -7.71
CA LEU A 494 -12.71 -12.28 -6.34
C LEU A 494 -12.02 -13.28 -5.39
N VAL A 495 -12.39 -14.56 -5.46
CA VAL A 495 -11.73 -15.62 -4.65
C VAL A 495 -10.25 -15.74 -4.99
N ILE A 496 -9.90 -15.77 -6.28
CA ILE A 496 -8.50 -15.79 -6.74
C ILE A 496 -7.75 -14.57 -6.19
N GLY A 497 -8.37 -13.38 -6.24
CA GLY A 497 -7.78 -12.16 -5.73
C GLY A 497 -7.58 -12.15 -4.21
N ILE A 498 -8.52 -12.70 -3.42
CA ILE A 498 -8.35 -12.85 -1.97
C ILE A 498 -7.21 -13.82 -1.66
N VAL A 499 -7.14 -14.97 -2.35
CA VAL A 499 -6.03 -15.93 -2.18
C VAL A 499 -4.69 -15.28 -2.53
N ALA A 500 -4.66 -14.47 -3.59
CA ALA A 500 -3.48 -13.71 -3.99
C ALA A 500 -3.03 -12.70 -2.92
N ILE A 501 -3.96 -11.95 -2.31
CA ILE A 501 -3.66 -11.05 -1.18
C ILE A 501 -3.10 -11.84 -0.01
N ILE A 502 -3.76 -12.93 0.39
CA ILE A 502 -3.35 -13.73 1.55
C ILE A 502 -1.93 -14.26 1.36
N TYR A 503 -1.63 -14.78 0.17
CA TYR A 503 -0.32 -15.32 -0.15
C TYR A 503 0.77 -14.25 -0.09
N VAL A 504 0.59 -13.12 -0.80
CA VAL A 504 1.61 -12.07 -0.89
C VAL A 504 1.83 -11.38 0.45
N ASN A 505 0.76 -11.09 1.19
CA ASN A 505 0.90 -10.47 2.50
C ASN A 505 1.39 -11.47 3.55
N GLY A 506 1.11 -12.76 3.40
CA GLY A 506 1.73 -13.81 4.20
C GLY A 506 3.25 -13.84 4.05
N LEU A 507 3.75 -13.73 2.81
CA LEU A 507 5.20 -13.62 2.55
C LEU A 507 5.80 -12.37 3.22
N LEU A 508 5.07 -11.24 3.22
CA LEU A 508 5.50 -10.02 3.89
C LEU A 508 5.59 -10.18 5.40
N VAL A 509 4.55 -10.74 6.02
CA VAL A 509 4.50 -10.94 7.47
C VAL A 509 5.60 -11.91 7.91
N LEU A 510 5.86 -12.96 7.14
CA LEU A 510 6.99 -13.89 7.34
C LEU A 510 8.37 -13.21 7.13
N GLY A 511 8.42 -11.97 6.66
CA GLY A 511 9.68 -11.26 6.43
C GLY A 511 10.57 -11.92 5.38
N VAL A 512 9.96 -12.58 4.39
CA VAL A 512 10.69 -13.22 3.29
C VAL A 512 11.53 -12.16 2.56
N ASP A 513 12.78 -12.50 2.23
CA ASP A 513 13.68 -11.57 1.56
C ASP A 513 13.15 -11.14 0.18
N LYS A 514 13.64 -10.01 -0.34
CA LYS A 514 13.16 -9.43 -1.59
C LYS A 514 13.27 -10.37 -2.79
N ASN A 515 14.32 -11.21 -2.88
CA ASN A 515 14.54 -12.09 -4.02
C ASN A 515 13.50 -13.20 -3.99
N SER A 516 13.28 -13.76 -2.81
CA SER A 516 12.23 -14.74 -2.56
C SER A 516 10.83 -14.13 -2.78
N MET A 517 10.60 -12.88 -2.38
CA MET A 517 9.33 -12.18 -2.67
C MET A 517 9.12 -11.95 -4.18
N PHE A 518 10.19 -11.65 -4.93
CA PHE A 518 10.12 -11.56 -6.39
C PHE A 518 9.81 -12.93 -7.01
N ILE A 519 10.55 -13.96 -6.62
CA ILE A 519 10.47 -15.31 -7.19
C ILE A 519 9.13 -15.96 -6.85
N PHE A 520 8.75 -15.99 -5.58
CA PHE A 520 7.54 -16.69 -5.13
C PHE A 520 6.31 -15.80 -5.24
N GLY A 521 6.38 -14.57 -4.75
CA GLY A 521 5.26 -13.62 -4.75
C GLY A 521 4.83 -13.22 -6.16
N THR A 522 5.72 -12.60 -6.94
CA THR A 522 5.36 -12.11 -8.29
C THR A 522 4.96 -13.25 -9.21
N SER A 523 5.70 -14.37 -9.20
CA SER A 523 5.41 -15.49 -10.09
C SER A 523 4.06 -16.11 -9.78
N PHE A 524 3.70 -16.21 -8.50
CA PHE A 524 2.37 -16.66 -8.09
C PHE A 524 1.28 -15.71 -8.59
N LEU A 525 1.46 -14.39 -8.44
CA LEU A 525 0.49 -13.41 -8.96
C LEU A 525 0.35 -13.46 -10.49
N ILE A 526 1.45 -13.64 -11.21
CA ILE A 526 1.44 -13.82 -12.67
C ILE A 526 0.66 -15.10 -13.04
N LEU A 527 0.84 -16.19 -12.29
CA LEU A 527 0.07 -17.42 -12.48
C LEU A 527 -1.42 -17.17 -12.23
N CYS A 528 -1.78 -16.51 -11.13
CA CYS A 528 -3.17 -16.12 -10.84
C CYS A 528 -3.78 -15.30 -11.97
N LEU A 529 -3.04 -14.34 -12.53
CA LEU A 529 -3.48 -13.54 -13.68
C LEU A 529 -3.70 -14.37 -14.93
N ILE A 530 -2.79 -15.29 -15.25
CA ILE A 530 -2.91 -16.19 -16.41
C ILE A 530 -4.15 -17.07 -16.26
N VAL A 531 -4.34 -17.67 -15.09
CA VAL A 531 -5.51 -18.50 -14.78
C VAL A 531 -6.80 -17.68 -14.88
N ASN A 532 -6.84 -16.48 -14.29
CA ASN A 532 -8.01 -15.61 -14.32
C ASN A 532 -8.39 -15.21 -15.75
N ASN A 533 -7.40 -14.79 -16.57
CA ASN A 533 -7.63 -14.39 -17.96
C ASN A 533 -8.06 -15.58 -18.85
N TYR A 534 -7.50 -16.77 -18.60
CA TYR A 534 -7.94 -17.98 -19.29
C TYR A 534 -9.42 -18.25 -18.99
N LEU A 535 -9.82 -18.21 -17.72
CA LEU A 535 -11.22 -18.39 -17.31
C LEU A 535 -12.12 -17.33 -17.96
N GLU A 536 -11.79 -16.05 -17.86
CA GLU A 536 -12.53 -14.94 -18.48
C GLU A 536 -12.78 -15.16 -19.98
N LYS A 537 -11.76 -15.57 -20.74
CA LYS A 537 -11.89 -15.89 -22.17
C LYS A 537 -12.82 -17.07 -22.42
N THR A 538 -12.75 -18.13 -21.61
CA THR A 538 -13.63 -19.30 -21.78
C THR A 538 -15.09 -18.96 -21.54
N TYR A 539 -15.41 -18.11 -20.56
CA TYR A 539 -16.77 -17.66 -20.29
C TYR A 539 -17.28 -16.73 -21.41
N THR A 540 -16.45 -15.76 -21.84
CA THR A 540 -16.81 -14.81 -22.90
C THR A 540 -17.11 -15.51 -24.24
N ASN A 541 -16.35 -16.55 -24.60
CA ASN A 541 -16.58 -17.29 -25.85
C ASN A 541 -17.92 -18.05 -25.84
N LYS A 542 -18.31 -18.64 -24.71
CA LYS A 542 -19.61 -19.31 -24.56
C LYS A 542 -20.78 -18.34 -24.71
N GLU A 543 -20.64 -17.11 -24.20
CA GLU A 543 -21.67 -16.06 -24.34
C GLU A 543 -21.85 -15.63 -25.81
N LYS A 544 -20.73 -15.40 -26.53
CA LYS A 544 -20.75 -15.02 -27.95
C LYS A 544 -21.39 -16.07 -28.87
N GLU A 545 -21.20 -17.36 -28.57
CA GLU A 545 -21.85 -18.43 -29.34
C GLU A 545 -23.37 -18.44 -29.18
N ASN A 546 -23.88 -18.11 -27.99
CA ASN A 546 -25.31 -18.02 -27.73
C ASN A 546 -25.95 -16.82 -28.45
N LEU A 547 -25.28 -15.66 -28.46
CA LEU A 547 -25.75 -14.46 -29.14
C LEU A 547 -25.86 -14.63 -30.67
N LYS A 548 -24.87 -15.24 -31.30
CA LYS A 548 -24.88 -15.49 -32.76
C LYS A 548 -26.05 -16.36 -33.23
N ARG A 549 -26.59 -17.22 -32.36
CA ARG A 549 -27.76 -18.05 -32.69
C ARG A 549 -29.06 -17.25 -32.73
N LEU A 550 -29.12 -16.11 -32.05
CA LEU A 550 -30.31 -15.25 -31.98
C LEU A 550 -30.38 -14.25 -33.15
N GLU A 551 -29.24 -13.72 -33.61
CA GLU A 551 -29.19 -12.69 -34.66
C GLU A 551 -29.51 -13.20 -36.07
N ASN A 552 -29.36 -14.49 -36.35
CA ASN A 552 -29.59 -15.05 -37.69
C ASN A 552 -31.07 -15.15 -38.11
N ASN A 553 -32.03 -14.81 -37.23
CA ASN A 553 -33.45 -15.03 -37.50
C ASN A 553 -34.21 -13.84 -38.13
N ASN A 554 -33.63 -12.63 -38.25
CA ASN A 554 -34.37 -11.44 -38.67
C ASN A 554 -33.63 -10.57 -39.72
N LYS A 555 -33.89 -10.74 -41.03
CA LYS A 555 -33.61 -9.72 -42.07
C LYS A 555 -34.52 -9.86 -43.32
N ASP A 556 -35.18 -8.76 -43.70
CA ASP A 556 -35.82 -8.54 -45.03
C ASP A 556 -35.25 -7.25 -45.69
N ASN A 557 -35.09 -7.24 -47.03
CA ASN A 557 -34.43 -6.16 -47.82
C ASN A 557 -35.32 -5.64 -48.98
N TRP A 558 -35.42 -4.31 -49.15
CA TRP A 558 -35.95 -3.62 -50.36
C TRP A 558 -34.96 -2.55 -50.87
N ASP A 559 -35.00 -2.21 -52.17
CA ASP A 559 -34.01 -1.34 -52.88
C ASP A 559 -34.31 0.18 -52.88
N PHE A 560 -33.27 1.03 -52.83
CA PHE A 560 -33.35 2.50 -52.66
C PHE A 560 -33.19 3.21 -54.01
N VAL A 561 -34.00 4.26 -54.27
CA VAL A 561 -33.99 4.99 -55.55
C VAL A 561 -33.29 6.35 -55.41
N GLU A 562 -32.03 6.45 -55.87
CA GLU A 562 -31.18 7.66 -55.73
C GLU A 562 -31.68 8.89 -56.50
N LYS A 563 -32.53 8.72 -57.52
CA LYS A 563 -33.07 9.84 -58.32
C LYS A 563 -34.06 10.73 -57.55
N VAL A 564 -34.64 10.24 -56.45
CA VAL A 564 -35.67 10.96 -55.69
C VAL A 564 -35.06 11.85 -54.61
N ILE A 565 -33.99 11.40 -53.96
CA ILE A 565 -33.25 12.16 -52.93
C ILE A 565 -31.76 11.95 -53.15
N ASP A 566 -31.05 13.01 -53.54
CA ASP A 566 -29.59 13.02 -53.65
C ASP A 566 -28.96 13.22 -52.27
N VAL A 567 -28.90 12.12 -51.53
CA VAL A 567 -28.37 12.08 -50.16
C VAL A 567 -26.89 12.45 -50.07
N LYS A 568 -26.13 12.27 -51.16
CA LYS A 568 -24.70 12.56 -51.19
C LYS A 568 -24.46 14.06 -51.17
N ASN A 569 -25.15 14.81 -52.02
CA ASN A 569 -25.00 16.25 -52.06
C ASN A 569 -25.71 16.95 -50.90
N GLN A 570 -26.91 16.48 -50.52
CA GLN A 570 -27.72 17.17 -49.51
C GLN A 570 -27.26 16.93 -48.05
N ILE A 571 -26.68 15.76 -47.75
CA ILE A 571 -26.31 15.38 -46.38
C ILE A 571 -24.80 15.14 -46.24
N PHE A 572 -24.19 14.30 -47.09
CA PHE A 572 -22.77 13.95 -46.91
C PHE A 572 -21.83 15.14 -47.20
N ASN A 573 -22.02 15.82 -48.34
CA ASN A 573 -21.18 16.96 -48.73
C ASN A 573 -21.41 18.21 -47.87
N SER A 574 -22.63 18.42 -47.36
CA SER A 574 -22.91 19.53 -46.44
C SER A 574 -22.13 19.35 -45.12
N ILE A 575 -22.05 18.12 -44.60
CA ILE A 575 -21.28 17.80 -43.39
C ILE A 575 -19.75 17.91 -43.62
N LEU A 576 -19.26 17.60 -44.82
CA LEU A 576 -17.84 17.70 -45.17
C LEU A 576 -17.34 19.15 -45.31
N THR A 577 -18.19 20.05 -45.77
CA THR A 577 -17.81 21.45 -46.08
C THR A 577 -17.76 22.36 -44.85
N THR A 578 -18.22 21.87 -43.69
CA THR A 578 -18.27 22.64 -42.44
C THR A 578 -17.02 22.37 -41.60
N GLU A 579 -15.88 22.96 -41.97
CA GLU A 579 -14.65 22.93 -41.16
C GLU A 579 -14.69 24.03 -40.09
N ASN A 580 -15.20 23.70 -38.91
CA ASN A 580 -15.12 24.55 -37.73
C ASN A 580 -14.54 23.77 -36.53
N ASN A 581 -13.96 24.49 -35.57
CA ASN A 581 -13.41 23.91 -34.33
C ASN A 581 -14.50 23.51 -33.31
N ASP A 582 -15.77 23.76 -33.62
CA ASP A 582 -16.93 23.53 -32.77
C ASP A 582 -17.61 22.18 -33.05
N LEU A 583 -18.46 21.73 -32.13
CA LEU A 583 -19.25 20.52 -32.32
C LEU A 583 -20.36 20.78 -33.34
N ASN A 584 -20.31 20.10 -34.49
CA ASN A 584 -21.30 20.27 -35.55
C ASN A 584 -22.59 19.49 -35.23
N ILE A 585 -23.73 20.17 -35.23
CA ILE A 585 -25.07 19.58 -35.05
C ILE A 585 -25.94 19.97 -36.24
N TYR A 586 -26.38 18.99 -37.02
CA TYR A 586 -27.25 19.16 -38.18
C TYR A 586 -28.65 18.67 -37.85
N VAL A 587 -29.67 19.45 -38.25
CA VAL A 587 -31.07 19.10 -38.02
C VAL A 587 -31.78 18.90 -39.35
N ILE A 588 -32.35 17.71 -39.56
CA ILE A 588 -33.20 17.40 -40.72
C ILE A 588 -34.66 17.56 -40.28
N ASN A 589 -35.28 18.63 -40.76
CA ASN A 589 -36.68 18.93 -40.48
C ASN A 589 -37.54 18.69 -41.72
N ALA A 590 -38.45 17.71 -41.68
CA ALA A 590 -39.36 17.44 -42.80
C ALA A 590 -40.64 16.68 -42.37
N ASN A 591 -41.66 16.73 -43.23
CA ASN A 591 -42.94 16.05 -43.03
C ASN A 591 -42.79 14.52 -43.02
N GLN A 592 -43.72 13.83 -42.35
CA GLN A 592 -43.78 12.36 -42.33
C GLN A 592 -43.97 11.79 -43.74
N GLY A 593 -43.39 10.61 -44.00
CA GLY A 593 -43.58 9.89 -45.26
C GLY A 593 -42.71 10.37 -46.44
N ILE A 594 -41.90 11.41 -46.27
CA ILE A 594 -41.03 11.93 -47.35
C ILE A 594 -39.73 11.14 -47.55
N GLY A 595 -39.50 10.10 -46.75
CA GLY A 595 -38.33 9.22 -46.87
C GLY A 595 -37.09 9.64 -46.06
N LYS A 596 -37.23 10.37 -44.95
CA LYS A 596 -36.13 10.75 -44.03
C LYS A 596 -35.27 9.55 -43.60
N THR A 597 -35.89 8.53 -43.01
CA THR A 597 -35.24 7.28 -42.57
C THR A 597 -34.53 6.58 -43.72
N ARG A 598 -35.17 6.59 -44.89
CA ARG A 598 -34.65 5.97 -46.11
C ARG A 598 -33.42 6.71 -46.63
N ALA A 599 -33.44 8.04 -46.58
CA ALA A 599 -32.33 8.91 -46.92
C ALA A 599 -31.15 8.76 -45.95
N LEU A 600 -31.40 8.68 -44.64
CA LEU A 600 -30.37 8.39 -43.62
C LEU A 600 -29.71 7.03 -43.85
N ASN A 601 -30.50 6.00 -44.17
CA ASN A 601 -29.97 4.67 -44.49
C ASN A 601 -29.11 4.66 -45.75
N GLN A 602 -29.42 5.49 -46.74
CA GLN A 602 -28.59 5.61 -47.95
C GLN A 602 -27.32 6.42 -47.69
N VAL A 603 -27.40 7.57 -46.98
CA VAL A 603 -26.22 8.39 -46.69
C VAL A 603 -25.22 7.68 -45.77
N LYS A 604 -25.71 6.85 -44.85
CA LYS A 604 -24.87 5.96 -44.02
C LYS A 604 -23.87 5.18 -44.86
N LYS A 605 -24.27 4.69 -46.05
CA LYS A 605 -23.37 3.96 -46.96
C LYS A 605 -22.23 4.84 -47.46
N GLU A 606 -22.48 6.12 -47.74
CA GLU A 606 -21.45 7.07 -48.16
C GLU A 606 -20.48 7.40 -47.01
N PHE A 607 -20.97 7.58 -45.78
CA PHE A 607 -20.10 7.77 -44.60
C PHE A 607 -19.20 6.56 -44.34
N LEU A 608 -19.77 5.35 -44.36
CA LEU A 608 -19.01 4.11 -44.15
C LEU A 608 -17.96 3.89 -45.26
N LYS A 609 -18.27 4.22 -46.52
CA LYS A 609 -17.29 4.17 -47.64
C LYS A 609 -16.09 5.11 -47.42
N ASN A 610 -16.29 6.22 -46.70
CA ASN A 610 -15.26 7.21 -46.42
C ASN A 610 -14.58 7.02 -45.04
N ASN A 611 -14.72 5.83 -44.44
CA ASN A 611 -14.14 5.46 -43.14
C ASN A 611 -14.64 6.30 -41.95
N TRP A 612 -15.91 6.74 -41.98
CA TRP A 612 -16.55 7.32 -40.80
C TRP A 612 -17.30 6.26 -40.01
N TYR A 613 -17.28 6.36 -38.68
CA TYR A 613 -18.17 5.57 -37.84
C TYR A 613 -19.57 6.17 -37.80
N TRP A 614 -20.58 5.31 -37.86
CA TRP A 614 -21.98 5.71 -37.86
C TRP A 614 -22.74 5.05 -36.71
N PHE A 615 -23.24 5.87 -35.79
CA PHE A 615 -24.11 5.46 -34.69
C PHE A 615 -25.53 5.97 -34.96
N TYR A 616 -26.54 5.14 -34.75
CA TYR A 616 -27.92 5.44 -35.12
C TYR A 616 -28.91 4.98 -34.06
N GLY A 617 -29.75 5.89 -33.60
CA GLY A 617 -30.89 5.61 -32.73
C GLY A 617 -32.17 6.20 -33.28
N ASP A 618 -33.28 5.48 -33.11
CA ASP A 618 -34.62 5.89 -33.52
C ASP A 618 -35.50 6.14 -32.28
N CYS A 619 -36.37 7.14 -32.36
CA CYS A 619 -37.35 7.43 -31.31
C CYS A 619 -38.72 6.93 -31.77
N ASP A 620 -39.25 5.91 -31.08
CA ASP A 620 -40.50 5.26 -31.48
C ASP A 620 -41.75 6.09 -31.13
N GLU A 621 -42.74 6.08 -32.03
CA GLU A 621 -44.01 6.81 -31.92
C GLU A 621 -44.97 6.21 -30.87
N ILE A 622 -44.85 4.91 -30.55
CA ILE A 622 -45.69 4.22 -29.57
C ILE A 622 -44.83 3.70 -28.42
N GLN A 623 -44.84 4.43 -27.31
CA GLN A 623 -44.31 3.96 -26.03
C GLN A 623 -45.45 3.35 -25.19
N SER A 624 -45.43 2.04 -24.99
CA SER A 624 -46.28 1.38 -23.97
C SER A 624 -45.70 1.61 -22.58
N ASP A 625 -46.44 1.38 -21.48
CA ASP A 625 -45.86 1.40 -20.11
C ASP A 625 -44.70 0.38 -19.92
N SER A 626 -44.42 -0.44 -20.94
CA SER A 626 -43.29 -1.36 -21.05
C SER A 626 -42.23 -0.95 -22.10
N SER A 627 -42.27 0.27 -22.64
CA SER A 627 -41.25 0.76 -23.59
C SER A 627 -39.90 0.92 -22.92
N VAL A 628 -38.84 0.54 -23.63
CA VAL A 628 -37.46 0.67 -23.15
C VAL A 628 -37.10 2.15 -23.11
N THR A 629 -36.92 2.70 -21.93
CA THR A 629 -36.47 4.09 -21.77
C THR A 629 -34.98 4.21 -22.20
N PHE A 630 -34.54 5.38 -22.66
CA PHE A 630 -33.23 5.59 -23.33
C PHE A 630 -33.05 4.86 -24.66
N GLU A 631 -34.10 4.26 -25.21
CA GLU A 631 -34.06 3.46 -26.45
C GLU A 631 -33.19 4.04 -27.58
N PRO A 632 -33.35 5.31 -28.01
CA PRO A 632 -32.53 5.85 -29.10
C PRO A 632 -31.02 5.81 -28.77
N ILE A 633 -30.65 6.03 -27.51
CA ILE A 633 -29.26 5.93 -27.06
C ILE A 633 -28.78 4.46 -27.06
N LEU A 634 -29.64 3.53 -26.65
CA LEU A 634 -29.30 2.10 -26.65
C LEU A 634 -29.14 1.56 -28.07
N GLN A 635 -29.98 1.99 -29.00
CA GLN A 635 -29.89 1.62 -30.39
C GLN A 635 -28.60 2.19 -31.01
N ALA A 636 -28.28 3.45 -30.72
CA ALA A 636 -27.09 4.12 -31.23
C ALA A 636 -25.79 3.48 -30.73
N PHE A 637 -25.66 3.28 -29.41
CA PHE A 637 -24.41 2.85 -28.78
C PHE A 637 -24.41 1.40 -28.32
N GLY A 638 -25.46 0.64 -28.64
CA GLY A 638 -25.65 -0.77 -28.29
C GLY A 638 -24.44 -1.64 -28.63
N SER A 639 -23.92 -1.51 -29.84
CA SER A 639 -22.75 -2.25 -30.30
C SER A 639 -21.44 -1.78 -29.65
N LEU A 640 -21.34 -0.49 -29.29
CA LEU A 640 -20.17 0.12 -28.63
C LEU A 640 -20.09 -0.28 -27.14
N LEU A 641 -21.24 -0.42 -26.50
CA LEU A 641 -21.38 -0.68 -25.06
C LEU A 641 -21.75 -2.14 -24.73
N ASN A 642 -21.83 -3.00 -25.75
CA ASN A 642 -22.44 -4.34 -25.75
C ASN A 642 -23.94 -4.29 -25.36
N LYS A 643 -24.83 -4.63 -26.31
CA LYS A 643 -26.29 -4.37 -26.26
C LYS A 643 -26.98 -4.85 -24.98
N GLU A 644 -26.57 -5.99 -24.43
CA GLU A 644 -27.11 -6.56 -23.17
C GLU A 644 -26.67 -5.80 -21.90
N LYS A 645 -25.68 -4.90 -21.99
CA LYS A 645 -25.19 -4.06 -20.86
C LYS A 645 -26.05 -2.83 -20.69
N LEU A 646 -26.82 -2.52 -21.72
CA LEU A 646 -27.52 -1.28 -21.93
C LEU A 646 -29.02 -1.47 -21.65
N SER A 647 -29.61 -2.62 -21.99
CA SER A 647 -30.99 -2.98 -21.60
C SER A 647 -31.18 -3.11 -20.09
N ASP A 648 -30.21 -3.70 -19.36
CA ASP A 648 -30.22 -3.76 -17.90
C ASP A 648 -29.97 -2.38 -17.26
N ARG A 649 -29.28 -1.48 -17.99
CA ARG A 649 -28.97 -0.11 -17.55
C ARG A 649 -30.13 0.85 -17.82
N SER A 650 -30.90 0.68 -18.90
CA SER A 650 -32.14 1.43 -19.11
C SER A 650 -33.10 1.12 -17.99
N GLU A 651 -33.44 -0.14 -17.71
CA GLU A 651 -34.32 -0.49 -16.57
C GLU A 651 -33.83 0.07 -15.23
N GLU A 652 -32.50 0.15 -15.04
CA GLU A 652 -31.87 0.80 -13.89
C GLU A 652 -32.09 2.32 -13.89
N ILE A 653 -31.80 3.01 -14.99
CA ILE A 653 -31.98 4.46 -15.09
C ILE A 653 -33.48 4.80 -15.02
N ASP A 654 -34.38 3.91 -15.45
CA ASP A 654 -35.85 4.07 -15.37
C ASP A 654 -36.31 3.97 -13.93
N SER A 655 -35.83 2.95 -13.21
CA SER A 655 -36.08 2.77 -11.77
C SER A 655 -35.49 3.90 -10.93
N ILE A 656 -34.44 4.56 -11.43
CA ILE A 656 -33.74 5.66 -10.78
C ILE A 656 -34.41 6.99 -11.11
N THR A 657 -34.87 7.20 -12.33
CA THR A 657 -35.52 8.44 -12.78
C THR A 657 -36.94 8.52 -12.24
N SER A 658 -37.68 7.39 -12.27
CA SER A 658 -38.93 7.25 -11.52
C SER A 658 -38.72 7.44 -10.01
N LYS A 659 -37.61 6.96 -9.44
CA LYS A 659 -37.25 7.26 -8.05
C LYS A 659 -36.88 8.71 -7.81
N ILE A 660 -36.21 9.42 -8.71
CA ILE A 660 -35.90 10.86 -8.56
C ILE A 660 -37.18 11.70 -8.61
N VAL A 661 -38.08 11.36 -9.53
CA VAL A 661 -39.42 11.97 -9.61
C VAL A 661 -40.24 11.67 -8.35
N ASN A 662 -40.12 10.46 -7.79
CA ASN A 662 -40.80 10.07 -6.55
C ASN A 662 -40.07 10.49 -5.25
N THR A 663 -38.75 10.72 -5.24
CA THR A 663 -37.97 11.19 -4.06
C THR A 663 -37.96 12.71 -3.95
N ALA A 664 -38.32 13.42 -5.02
CA ALA A 664 -38.82 14.79 -4.89
C ALA A 664 -40.11 14.86 -4.07
N ILE A 665 -40.80 13.71 -3.86
CA ILE A 665 -42.06 13.59 -3.12
C ILE A 665 -41.85 12.88 -1.76
N ASP A 666 -41.03 11.84 -1.69
CA ASP A 666 -40.80 11.06 -0.46
C ASP A 666 -39.39 11.26 0.12
N SER A 667 -39.28 12.24 1.01
CA SER A 667 -38.09 12.52 1.82
C SER A 667 -38.24 12.00 3.25
N THR A 668 -38.45 10.69 3.45
CA THR A 668 -38.39 10.10 4.79
C THR A 668 -37.77 8.70 4.80
N ILE A 669 -36.47 8.66 5.13
CA ILE A 669 -35.72 7.65 5.91
C ILE A 669 -35.87 6.16 5.52
N GLY A 670 -34.76 5.55 5.09
CA GLY A 670 -34.62 4.08 5.07
C GLY A 670 -33.24 3.59 4.60
N ILE A 671 -32.30 3.43 5.53
CA ILE A 671 -30.95 2.88 5.31
C ILE A 671 -31.06 1.38 4.99
N ASN A 672 -30.61 0.96 3.81
CA ASN A 672 -30.51 -0.45 3.43
C ASN A 672 -29.13 -0.70 2.75
N PRO A 673 -28.19 -1.38 3.43
CA PRO A 673 -26.78 -1.43 3.04
C PRO A 673 -26.51 -2.14 1.70
N ILE A 674 -27.46 -2.94 1.20
CA ILE A 674 -27.35 -3.64 -0.10
C ILE A 674 -27.79 -2.73 -1.27
N SER A 675 -28.70 -1.77 -1.03
CA SER A 675 -29.02 -0.73 -2.03
C SER A 675 -27.98 0.39 -2.10
N GLU A 676 -27.16 0.57 -1.05
CA GLU A 676 -26.06 1.56 -1.00
C GLU A 676 -24.85 1.20 -1.88
N PHE A 677 -24.74 -0.07 -2.30
CA PHE A 677 -23.75 -0.49 -3.30
C PHE A 677 -24.17 -0.14 -4.75
N LYS A 678 -25.41 0.32 -4.98
CA LYS A 678 -25.89 0.72 -6.31
C LYS A 678 -25.56 2.19 -6.56
N LYS A 679 -25.06 2.48 -7.77
CA LYS A 679 -24.57 3.78 -8.22
C LYS A 679 -25.59 4.91 -7.98
N ASN A 680 -25.07 6.08 -7.61
CA ASN A 680 -25.85 7.31 -7.49
C ASN A 680 -26.40 7.75 -8.86
N SER A 681 -27.60 8.35 -8.89
CA SER A 681 -28.41 8.56 -10.11
C SER A 681 -27.73 9.41 -11.17
N GLU A 682 -27.27 10.59 -10.77
CA GLU A 682 -26.65 11.58 -11.66
C GLU A 682 -25.24 11.16 -12.08
N SER A 683 -24.53 10.44 -11.21
CA SER A 683 -23.20 9.92 -11.54
C SER A 683 -23.30 8.79 -12.57
N THR A 684 -24.41 8.05 -12.63
CA THR A 684 -24.59 6.95 -13.59
C THR A 684 -24.72 7.44 -15.03
N ILE A 685 -25.56 8.45 -15.30
CA ILE A 685 -25.70 9.03 -16.65
C ILE A 685 -24.37 9.63 -17.12
N LYS A 686 -23.74 10.47 -16.29
CA LYS A 686 -22.42 11.07 -16.59
C LYS A 686 -21.34 10.02 -16.85
N ASN A 687 -21.28 8.97 -16.05
CA ASN A 687 -20.31 7.89 -16.22
C ASN A 687 -20.56 7.09 -17.51
N ILE A 688 -21.81 6.89 -17.92
CA ILE A 688 -22.12 6.23 -19.20
C ILE A 688 -21.75 7.16 -20.36
N CYS A 689 -22.05 8.45 -20.28
CA CYS A 689 -21.62 9.43 -21.28
C CYS A 689 -20.09 9.47 -21.41
N LEU A 690 -19.35 9.39 -20.30
CA LEU A 690 -17.89 9.28 -20.29
C LEU A 690 -17.41 7.96 -20.91
N GLU A 691 -18.00 6.81 -20.55
CA GLU A 691 -17.66 5.50 -21.15
C GLU A 691 -17.88 5.50 -22.67
N ILE A 692 -19.00 6.06 -23.14
CA ILE A 692 -19.29 6.25 -24.57
C ILE A 692 -18.20 7.13 -25.17
N THR A 693 -17.93 8.27 -24.56
CA THR A 693 -16.96 9.25 -25.08
C THR A 693 -15.54 8.70 -25.15
N GLU A 694 -15.10 7.95 -24.14
CA GLU A 694 -13.80 7.25 -24.13
C GLU A 694 -13.70 6.25 -25.28
N LYS A 695 -14.74 5.45 -25.48
CA LYS A 695 -14.78 4.48 -26.59
C LYS A 695 -14.82 5.17 -27.94
N LEU A 696 -15.61 6.22 -28.10
CA LEU A 696 -15.62 7.04 -29.32
C LEU A 696 -14.23 7.63 -29.59
N ASN A 697 -13.54 8.14 -28.55
CA ASN A 697 -12.20 8.70 -28.69
C ASN A 697 -11.17 7.64 -29.11
N SER A 698 -11.33 6.40 -28.63
CA SER A 698 -10.45 5.29 -29.00
C SER A 698 -10.53 4.90 -30.49
N LEU A 699 -11.59 5.29 -31.19
CA LEU A 699 -11.76 5.01 -32.62
C LEU A 699 -10.83 5.86 -33.49
N ASN A 700 -10.39 7.03 -33.00
CA ASN A 700 -9.50 7.98 -33.68
C ASN A 700 -9.85 8.24 -35.17
N GLN A 701 -11.15 8.35 -35.45
CA GLN A 701 -11.72 8.55 -36.78
C GLN A 701 -12.90 9.54 -36.70
N LYS A 702 -13.40 9.98 -37.85
CA LYS A 702 -14.59 10.84 -37.90
C LYS A 702 -15.85 10.03 -37.57
N ILE A 703 -16.78 10.65 -36.86
CA ILE A 703 -17.93 10.00 -36.24
C ILE A 703 -19.19 10.78 -36.60
N VAL A 704 -20.24 10.08 -37.02
CA VAL A 704 -21.60 10.60 -37.09
C VAL A 704 -22.48 9.90 -36.07
N ILE A 705 -23.16 10.68 -35.23
CA ILE A 705 -24.19 10.20 -34.31
C ILE A 705 -25.54 10.70 -34.81
N THR A 706 -26.42 9.78 -35.17
CA THR A 706 -27.75 10.08 -35.69
C THR A 706 -28.82 9.70 -34.68
N ILE A 707 -29.68 10.65 -34.31
CA ILE A 707 -30.89 10.41 -33.50
C ILE A 707 -32.11 10.83 -34.33
N GLU A 708 -32.92 9.87 -34.70
CA GLU A 708 -34.10 10.05 -35.54
C GLU A 708 -35.35 10.35 -34.72
N ASP A 709 -36.25 11.14 -35.32
CA ASP A 709 -37.60 11.43 -34.83
C ASP A 709 -37.65 11.97 -33.39
N LEU A 710 -36.76 12.92 -33.05
CA LEU A 710 -36.65 13.59 -31.73
C LEU A 710 -37.94 14.21 -31.17
N HIS A 711 -38.96 14.43 -31.98
CA HIS A 711 -40.26 14.89 -31.49
C HIS A 711 -41.02 13.80 -30.71
N TRP A 712 -40.53 12.56 -30.75
CA TRP A 712 -40.96 11.42 -29.93
C TRP A 712 -39.98 11.08 -28.80
N ILE A 713 -38.88 11.82 -28.62
CA ILE A 713 -37.92 11.52 -27.56
C ILE A 713 -38.57 11.73 -26.18
N ASP A 714 -38.39 10.76 -25.28
CA ASP A 714 -38.78 10.90 -23.88
C ASP A 714 -37.84 11.86 -23.13
N SER A 715 -38.32 12.37 -21.99
CA SER A 715 -37.61 13.42 -21.25
C SER A 715 -36.24 12.94 -20.72
N GLU A 716 -36.16 11.66 -20.42
CA GLU A 716 -35.00 10.96 -19.88
C GLU A 716 -33.93 10.77 -20.96
N SER A 717 -34.29 10.20 -22.10
CA SER A 717 -33.47 10.10 -23.31
C SER A 717 -32.93 11.47 -23.74
N PHE A 718 -33.75 12.52 -23.63
CA PHE A 718 -33.35 13.87 -24.00
C PHE A 718 -32.33 14.46 -23.02
N ALA A 719 -32.51 14.26 -21.71
CA ALA A 719 -31.53 14.66 -20.70
C ALA A 719 -30.19 13.94 -20.91
N PHE A 720 -30.23 12.64 -21.23
CA PHE A 720 -29.05 11.85 -21.57
C PHE A 720 -28.34 12.42 -22.81
N LEU A 721 -29.08 12.68 -23.89
CA LEU A 721 -28.54 13.22 -25.13
C LEU A 721 -27.83 14.57 -24.87
N LYS A 722 -28.43 15.45 -24.07
CA LYS A 722 -27.80 16.72 -23.66
C LYS A 722 -26.49 16.52 -22.91
N GLU A 723 -26.46 15.60 -21.94
CA GLU A 723 -25.24 15.33 -21.17
C GLU A 723 -24.15 14.67 -22.02
N LEU A 724 -24.53 13.80 -22.97
CA LEU A 724 -23.62 13.21 -23.94
C LEU A 724 -23.00 14.28 -24.85
N ILE A 725 -23.82 15.17 -25.43
CA ILE A 725 -23.35 16.31 -26.25
C ILE A 725 -22.38 17.18 -25.44
N LYS A 726 -22.74 17.53 -24.19
CA LYS A 726 -21.86 18.29 -23.29
C LYS A 726 -20.53 17.56 -23.02
N THR A 727 -20.59 16.26 -22.78
CA THR A 727 -19.42 15.43 -22.49
C THR A 727 -18.50 15.38 -23.69
N ILE A 728 -19.02 15.12 -24.90
CA ILE A 728 -18.27 15.12 -26.16
C ILE A 728 -17.64 16.50 -26.44
N ASN A 729 -18.39 17.58 -26.20
CA ASN A 729 -17.92 18.94 -26.45
C ASN A 729 -16.71 19.34 -25.57
N ARG A 730 -16.50 18.67 -24.43
CA ARG A 730 -15.34 18.88 -23.54
C ARG A 730 -14.03 18.29 -24.09
N PHE A 731 -14.09 17.35 -25.03
CA PHE A 731 -12.89 16.71 -25.60
C PHE A 731 -12.55 17.32 -26.96
N ASP A 732 -11.46 18.08 -27.05
CA ASP A 732 -11.07 18.80 -28.28
C ASP A 732 -10.91 17.90 -29.52
N SER A 733 -10.35 16.69 -29.36
CA SER A 733 -10.21 15.72 -30.47
C SER A 733 -11.57 15.21 -30.94
N LEU A 734 -12.47 14.93 -30.00
CA LEU A 734 -13.78 14.36 -30.30
C LEU A 734 -14.72 15.42 -30.86
N ARG A 735 -14.68 16.63 -30.31
CA ARG A 735 -15.47 17.79 -30.73
C ARG A 735 -15.31 18.05 -32.24
N LYS A 736 -14.06 18.04 -32.72
CA LYS A 736 -13.71 18.30 -34.12
C LYS A 736 -14.03 17.15 -35.07
N ASN A 737 -14.12 15.93 -34.54
CA ASN A 737 -14.29 14.72 -35.32
C ASN A 737 -15.71 14.13 -35.25
N THR A 738 -16.61 14.71 -34.44
CA THR A 738 -17.97 14.22 -34.25
C THR A 738 -18.97 15.18 -34.89
N SER A 739 -19.94 14.64 -35.62
CA SER A 739 -21.09 15.38 -36.12
C SER A 739 -22.39 14.71 -35.67
N PHE A 740 -23.33 15.49 -35.17
CA PHE A 740 -24.66 15.01 -34.83
C PHE A 740 -25.61 15.25 -36.01
N ILE A 741 -26.42 14.25 -36.35
CA ILE A 741 -27.56 14.38 -37.25
C ILE A 741 -28.82 14.09 -36.44
N LEU A 742 -29.64 15.12 -36.24
CA LEU A 742 -30.87 15.04 -35.49
C LEU A 742 -32.03 15.18 -36.46
N THR A 743 -33.10 14.41 -36.34
CA THR A 743 -34.28 14.59 -37.19
C THR A 743 -35.53 14.92 -36.40
N VAL A 744 -36.34 15.83 -36.94
CA VAL A 744 -37.58 16.34 -36.33
C VAL A 744 -38.67 16.41 -37.40
N ARG A 745 -39.95 16.33 -37.01
CA ARG A 745 -41.09 16.55 -37.91
C ARG A 745 -41.47 18.04 -37.90
N SER A 746 -41.70 18.62 -39.08
CA SER A 746 -41.90 20.07 -39.26
C SER A 746 -43.20 20.63 -38.69
N ASN A 747 -44.26 19.82 -38.62
CA ASN A 747 -45.60 20.26 -38.20
C ASN A 747 -46.12 19.52 -36.96
N PHE A 748 -45.23 19.17 -36.03
CA PHE A 748 -45.58 18.35 -34.87
C PHE A 748 -45.58 19.20 -33.58
N ASN A 749 -46.76 19.56 -33.10
CA ASN A 749 -46.95 20.17 -31.78
C ASN A 749 -47.40 19.08 -30.81
N ASN A 750 -46.50 18.64 -29.94
CA ASN A 750 -46.80 17.69 -28.88
C ASN A 750 -46.18 18.17 -27.57
N ASP A 751 -46.83 17.90 -26.44
CA ASP A 751 -46.34 18.26 -25.10
C ASP A 751 -45.22 17.32 -24.62
N ARG A 752 -44.99 16.19 -25.33
CA ARG A 752 -44.10 15.10 -24.90
C ARG A 752 -42.64 15.18 -25.39
N GLY A 753 -42.36 15.85 -26.51
CA GLY A 753 -41.03 15.82 -27.16
C GLY A 753 -40.51 17.20 -27.58
N VAL A 754 -39.47 17.21 -28.41
CA VAL A 754 -38.76 18.44 -28.82
C VAL A 754 -39.22 18.87 -30.21
N ASN A 755 -39.62 20.14 -30.36
CA ASN A 755 -39.94 20.74 -31.66
C ASN A 755 -38.69 21.41 -32.25
N TYR A 756 -38.77 21.90 -33.49
CA TYR A 756 -37.61 22.49 -34.17
C TYR A 756 -37.00 23.71 -33.43
N GLU A 757 -37.79 24.43 -32.63
CA GLU A 757 -37.33 25.63 -31.90
C GLU A 757 -36.70 25.31 -30.52
N LYS A 758 -37.00 24.15 -29.93
CA LYS A 758 -36.47 23.69 -28.63
C LYS A 758 -35.25 22.78 -28.80
#